data_AF-A0A1X7K2X2-F1
#
_entry.id   AF-A0A1X7K2X2-F1
#
_cell.length_a   1.000
_cell.length_b   1.000
_cell.length_c   1.000
_cell.angle_alpha   90.00
_cell.angle_beta   90.00
_cell.angle_gamma   90.00
#
_symmetry.space_group_name_H-M   'P 1'
#
loop_
_entity.id
_entity.type
_entity.pdbx_description
1 polymer ?
#
loop_
_entity_poly.entity_id
_entity_poly.type
_entity_poly.pdbx_seq_one_letter_code
_entity_poly.pdbx_strand_id
1 'polypeptide(L)'
;MFFRTITRGFYISLITLLWVSSSYATSLDISVPEGDQLSRMLYEVEIAGKSAEREIGKLPSLINEERLKIAEEMDLWAESELKALVEDHHRKVWQALEDTHLPDDLSTMAVWWEQLKAGVMAKEDLEQTVQVFLSRADRRVAQVSEPFQANMLRSLENRSQALLLQSMEEIRRPFLEVIRTNLPIYNHIPLPPVSGSVVSKMVAEKRGDLGRLSSAAVLGLGAILALMGSRIMKKLMAKVMVKVGGKVVSKVVPIIGWILLALEGFQMAQAKATLEEELRKAFFLEYKSSVTVQSIWFDSPDGNSPSLRQEMNRNVESMLSDWQRICHNEATNMIQSAQVLASSEKFRENVSRELDKGTNFQALSDRMKILWEVFGTLVADQSMEFFEAALLEAPDRGELRTLARSKGAKFVYLYGKYGKDYLEAVHKIGLENYLSADWSSTDLDWVLLNRRLSYLPDLKGNRTAAKGLWILVSNDAPVEGFSPASLSRIAAKEDLFLMLWRILAPDVQKVESFFRNDGVMEKVRFSMDKYPSVAPEFILSLGVEFWSTWSDRDIGSLLEIGEYRLKSGLSGKDIVVSLEDRASLIEVYQKAGEDGLELWHIYVVKGSGEIGRSEALNGVALLAKGYPLKDLKEKDGLHFALWCERIPFIGRYVFLMLKGLGWIPRFIILLGLPIGIGLYLWNRIRYLKRPPAVKVVEVEKKEK
;
A
#
# COMPACT_ATOMS: atom_id res chain seq x y z
N MET A 1 61.17 43.69 27.08
CA MET A 1 60.69 43.60 25.67
C MET A 1 60.34 42.17 25.24
N PHE A 2 61.03 41.14 25.75
CA PHE A 2 60.79 39.73 25.40
C PHE A 2 59.41 39.15 25.80
N PHE A 3 58.81 39.65 26.89
CA PHE A 3 57.52 39.15 27.41
C PHE A 3 56.29 39.57 26.58
N ARG A 4 56.41 40.66 25.79
CA ARG A 4 55.30 41.18 24.95
C ARG A 4 55.17 40.45 23.61
N THR A 5 56.21 39.75 23.17
CA THR A 5 56.20 39.00 21.89
C THR A 5 55.60 37.60 22.07
N ILE A 6 55.86 36.95 23.21
CA ILE A 6 55.32 35.61 23.53
C ILE A 6 53.81 35.67 23.78
N THR A 7 53.31 36.72 24.43
CA THR A 7 51.88 36.91 24.69
C THR A 7 51.08 37.23 23.42
N ARG A 8 51.68 37.90 22.42
CA ARG A 8 51.06 38.10 21.10
C ARG A 8 51.06 36.84 20.24
N GLY A 9 52.11 36.02 20.29
CA GLY A 9 52.13 34.72 19.62
C GLY A 9 51.05 33.77 20.14
N PHE A 10 50.83 33.77 21.46
CA PHE A 10 49.79 32.93 22.09
C PHE A 10 48.37 33.42 21.76
N TYR A 11 48.13 34.73 21.72
CA TYR A 11 46.83 35.28 21.33
C TYR A 11 46.51 35.06 19.85
N ILE A 12 47.50 35.14 18.96
CA ILE A 12 47.28 34.87 17.53
C ILE A 12 47.03 33.38 17.29
N SER A 13 47.75 32.48 17.98
CA SER A 13 47.44 31.03 17.93
C SER A 13 46.10 30.67 18.56
N LEU A 14 45.67 31.37 19.61
CA LEU A 14 44.36 31.15 20.23
C LEU A 14 43.22 31.67 19.34
N ILE A 15 43.42 32.80 18.65
CA ILE A 15 42.46 33.37 17.71
C ILE A 15 42.39 32.52 16.42
N THR A 16 43.50 31.96 15.93
CA THR A 16 43.46 31.01 14.80
C THR A 16 42.88 29.65 15.20
N LEU A 17 43.10 29.15 16.42
CA LEU A 17 42.41 27.96 16.93
C LEU A 17 40.91 28.20 17.14
N LEU A 18 40.51 29.39 17.59
CA LEU A 18 39.10 29.78 17.72
C LEU A 18 38.43 30.04 16.36
N TRP A 19 39.17 30.52 15.35
CA TRP A 19 38.65 30.64 13.98
C TRP A 19 38.57 29.30 13.25
N VAL A 20 39.52 28.37 13.49
CA VAL A 20 39.47 27.03 12.91
C VAL A 20 38.39 26.17 13.59
N SER A 21 38.05 26.43 14.85
CA SER A 21 36.91 25.78 15.53
C SER A 21 35.56 26.47 15.29
N SER A 22 35.51 27.78 14.99
CA SER A 22 34.26 28.44 14.55
C SER A 22 33.96 28.23 13.06
N SER A 23 34.92 27.73 12.27
CA SER A 23 34.69 27.35 10.87
C SER A 23 34.04 25.95 10.71
N TYR A 24 33.80 25.24 11.82
CA TYR A 24 33.01 24.00 11.86
C TYR A 24 31.64 24.16 12.54
N ALA A 25 31.27 25.39 12.92
CA ALA A 25 29.91 25.75 13.31
C ALA A 25 29.23 26.43 12.12
N THR A 26 29.22 25.79 10.96
CA THR A 26 28.18 26.07 9.97
C THR A 26 26.87 25.69 10.64
N SER A 27 26.05 26.69 10.94
CA SER A 27 24.61 26.52 10.85
C SER A 27 24.35 25.81 9.53
N LEU A 28 23.97 24.54 9.63
CA LEU A 28 23.51 23.75 8.50
C LEU A 28 22.17 24.36 8.07
N ASP A 29 22.23 25.51 7.39
CA ASP A 29 21.23 25.94 6.42
C ASP A 29 21.28 24.86 5.32
N ILE A 30 20.59 23.75 5.55
CA ILE A 30 20.53 22.62 4.62
C ILE A 30 19.51 23.00 3.56
N SER A 31 19.90 23.89 2.66
CA SER A 31 19.37 23.84 1.31
C SER A 31 19.63 22.44 0.75
N VAL A 32 18.62 21.82 0.14
CA VAL A 32 18.66 20.47 -0.46
C VAL A 32 20.01 20.26 -1.18
N PRO A 33 20.90 19.39 -0.68
CA PRO A 33 22.21 19.21 -1.28
C PRO A 33 22.11 18.57 -2.66
N GLU A 34 22.97 18.98 -3.60
CA GLU A 34 23.15 18.24 -4.87
C GLU A 34 23.47 16.76 -4.59
N GLY A 35 23.11 15.84 -5.50
CA GLY A 35 23.14 14.39 -5.24
C GLY A 35 24.48 13.83 -4.72
N ASP A 36 25.61 14.44 -5.13
CA ASP A 36 26.95 14.08 -4.65
C ASP A 36 27.23 14.58 -3.22
N GLN A 37 26.66 15.73 -2.84
CA GLN A 37 26.80 16.30 -1.50
C GLN A 37 25.94 15.56 -0.48
N LEU A 38 24.71 15.16 -0.84
CA LEU A 38 23.85 14.32 -0.01
C LEU A 38 24.49 12.95 0.26
N SER A 39 25.05 12.32 -0.78
CA SER A 39 25.70 11.02 -0.66
C SER A 39 26.91 11.06 0.28
N ARG A 40 27.73 12.13 0.22
CA ARG A 40 28.86 12.33 1.13
C ARG A 40 28.41 12.54 2.57
N MET A 41 27.39 13.39 2.79
CA MET A 41 26.82 13.60 4.13
C MET A 41 26.28 12.30 4.72
N LEU A 42 25.56 11.48 3.95
CA LEU A 42 25.03 10.19 4.42
C LEU A 42 26.14 9.20 4.78
N TYR A 43 27.24 9.21 4.01
CA TYR A 43 28.42 8.40 4.32
C TYR A 43 29.12 8.84 5.60
N GLU A 44 29.26 10.15 5.83
CA GLU A 44 29.81 10.70 7.08
C GLU A 44 28.93 10.33 8.29
N VAL A 45 27.60 10.43 8.15
CA VAL A 45 26.65 10.00 9.19
C VAL A 45 26.75 8.50 9.46
N GLU A 46 26.96 7.66 8.44
CA GLU A 46 27.18 6.23 8.62
C GLU A 46 28.46 5.92 9.41
N ILE A 47 29.57 6.61 9.09
CA ILE A 47 30.83 6.47 9.83
C ILE A 47 30.65 6.91 11.28
N ALA A 48 30.03 8.06 11.49
CA ALA A 48 29.77 8.61 12.82
C ALA A 48 28.85 7.68 13.64
N GLY A 49 27.83 7.10 13.00
CA GLY A 49 26.95 6.09 13.61
C GLY A 49 27.72 4.83 14.04
N LYS A 50 28.63 4.31 13.20
CA LYS A 50 29.51 3.19 13.57
C LYS A 50 30.48 3.55 14.69
N SER A 51 30.91 4.81 14.78
CA SER A 51 31.72 5.29 15.91
C SER A 51 30.91 5.28 17.21
N ALA A 52 29.71 5.87 17.17
CA ALA A 52 28.78 5.92 18.30
C ALA A 52 28.44 4.52 18.82
N GLU A 53 28.18 3.56 17.92
CA GLU A 53 27.89 2.16 18.30
C GLU A 53 29.06 1.51 19.06
N ARG A 54 30.30 1.76 18.63
CA ARG A 54 31.49 1.26 19.33
C ARG A 54 31.69 1.93 20.69
N GLU A 55 31.38 3.22 20.81
CA GLU A 55 31.49 3.95 22.08
C GLU A 55 30.41 3.51 23.06
N ILE A 56 29.17 3.33 22.61
CA ILE A 56 28.08 2.75 23.42
C ILE A 56 28.47 1.36 23.93
N GLY A 57 29.06 0.51 23.08
CA GLY A 57 29.53 -0.81 23.47
C GLY A 57 30.64 -0.82 24.52
N LYS A 58 31.32 0.33 24.74
CA LYS A 58 32.37 0.51 25.75
C LYS A 58 31.88 1.20 27.03
N LEU A 59 30.64 1.66 27.07
CA LEU A 59 30.11 2.36 28.25
C LEU A 59 30.13 1.43 29.48
N PRO A 60 30.70 1.86 30.61
CA PRO A 60 30.66 1.07 31.83
C PRO A 60 29.22 0.93 32.33
N SER A 61 28.90 -0.23 32.91
CA SER A 61 27.61 -0.40 33.58
C SER A 61 27.61 0.35 34.90
N LEU A 62 26.74 1.35 35.02
CA LEU A 62 26.52 2.12 36.25
C LEU A 62 25.52 1.44 37.21
N ILE A 63 25.01 0.25 36.86
CA ILE A 63 23.98 -0.45 37.65
C ILE A 63 24.44 -0.67 39.09
N ASN A 64 25.67 -1.15 39.29
CA ASN A 64 26.16 -1.47 40.63
C ASN A 64 26.35 -0.22 41.50
N GLU A 65 26.84 0.87 40.90
CA GLU A 65 27.04 2.16 41.59
C GLU A 65 25.69 2.76 42.00
N GLU A 66 24.76 2.88 41.06
CA GLU A 66 23.43 3.43 41.34
C GLU A 66 22.61 2.52 42.28
N ARG A 67 22.75 1.20 42.18
CA ARG A 67 22.14 0.25 43.14
C ARG A 67 22.66 0.49 44.56
N LEU A 68 23.96 0.68 44.74
CA LEU A 68 24.55 0.93 46.06
C LEU A 68 24.06 2.26 46.63
N LYS A 69 24.03 3.31 45.81
CA LYS A 69 23.50 4.63 46.18
C LYS A 69 22.03 4.56 46.61
N ILE A 70 21.17 3.86 45.87
CA ILE A 70 19.77 3.63 46.26
C ILE A 70 19.70 2.86 47.58
N ALA A 71 20.51 1.81 47.75
CA ALA A 71 20.51 1.01 48.98
C ALA A 71 20.89 1.85 50.21
N GLU A 72 21.92 2.69 50.10
CA GLU A 72 22.36 3.61 51.16
C GLU A 72 21.28 4.65 51.51
N GLU A 73 20.66 5.28 50.52
CA GLU A 73 19.57 6.24 50.72
C GLU A 73 18.33 5.61 51.37
N MET A 74 18.08 4.34 51.07
CA MET A 74 16.96 3.59 51.66
C MET A 74 17.27 3.10 53.07
N ASP A 75 18.53 2.81 53.38
CA ASP A 75 18.97 2.54 54.75
C ASP A 75 18.83 3.82 55.61
N LEU A 76 19.17 5.00 55.08
CA LEU A 76 18.92 6.29 55.74
C LEU A 76 17.42 6.57 55.96
N TRP A 77 16.58 6.26 54.97
CA TRP A 77 15.13 6.31 55.11
C TRP A 77 14.63 5.39 56.23
N ALA A 78 15.20 4.19 56.35
CA ALA A 78 14.82 3.22 57.38
C ALA A 78 15.17 3.74 58.80
N GLU A 79 16.32 4.38 58.95
CA GLU A 79 16.78 4.95 60.22
C GLU A 79 16.03 6.21 60.65
N SER A 80 15.41 6.91 59.70
CA SER A 80 14.70 8.18 59.93
C SER A 80 13.17 8.03 59.84
N GLU A 81 12.62 7.96 58.63
CA GLU A 81 11.17 7.94 58.39
C GLU A 81 10.51 6.66 58.90
N LEU A 82 11.07 5.48 58.60
CA LEU A 82 10.51 4.22 59.09
C LEU A 82 10.56 4.15 60.62
N LYS A 83 11.65 4.62 61.23
CA LYS A 83 11.77 4.71 62.68
C LYS A 83 10.65 5.58 63.28
N ALA A 84 10.41 6.76 62.72
CA ALA A 84 9.33 7.64 63.18
C ALA A 84 7.94 6.98 63.02
N LEU A 85 7.71 6.27 61.91
CA LEU A 85 6.46 5.52 61.69
C LEU A 85 6.27 4.38 62.70
N VAL A 86 7.34 3.66 63.04
CA VAL A 86 7.32 2.57 64.03
C VAL A 86 7.04 3.11 65.44
N GLU A 87 7.70 4.21 65.82
CA GLU A 87 7.48 4.87 67.12
C GLU A 87 6.04 5.40 67.25
N ASP A 88 5.50 6.01 66.18
CA ASP A 88 4.09 6.44 66.14
C ASP A 88 3.14 5.25 66.26
N HIS A 89 3.42 4.17 65.54
CA HIS A 89 2.63 2.94 65.61
C HIS A 89 2.65 2.31 67.00
N HIS A 90 3.80 2.27 67.68
CA HIS A 90 3.88 1.79 69.06
C HIS A 90 2.99 2.59 70.00
N ARG A 91 2.92 3.92 69.86
CA ARG A 91 2.00 4.74 70.67
C ARG A 91 0.53 4.38 70.41
N LYS A 92 0.15 4.19 69.15
CA LYS A 92 -1.22 3.79 68.75
C LYS A 92 -1.58 2.37 69.23
N VAL A 93 -0.62 1.45 69.21
CA VAL A 93 -0.80 0.10 69.76
C VAL A 93 -1.03 0.16 71.26
N TRP A 94 -0.27 0.98 72.00
CA TRP A 94 -0.51 1.16 73.44
C TRP A 94 -1.91 1.69 73.74
N GLN A 95 -2.36 2.73 73.02
CA GLN A 95 -3.73 3.26 73.14
C GLN A 95 -4.80 2.20 72.82
N ALA A 96 -4.62 1.45 71.73
CA ALA A 96 -5.54 0.37 71.37
C ALA A 96 -5.60 -0.75 72.44
N LEU A 97 -4.47 -1.00 73.11
CA LEU A 97 -4.40 -1.93 74.23
C LEU A 97 -5.08 -1.37 75.47
N GLU A 98 -4.91 -0.08 75.83
CA GLU A 98 -5.59 0.57 76.96
C GLU A 98 -7.11 0.42 76.89
N ASP A 99 -7.69 0.54 75.70
CA ASP A 99 -9.13 0.38 75.50
C ASP A 99 -9.58 -1.10 75.57
N THR A 100 -8.64 -2.07 75.57
CA THR A 100 -8.92 -3.51 75.54
C THR A 100 -9.19 -4.06 76.94
N HIS A 101 -10.42 -4.52 77.15
CA HIS A 101 -10.86 -5.10 78.41
C HIS A 101 -11.38 -6.53 78.25
N LEU A 102 -11.23 -7.32 79.32
CA LEU A 102 -11.92 -8.59 79.48
C LEU A 102 -13.44 -8.33 79.63
N PRO A 103 -14.31 -9.25 79.15
CA PRO A 103 -15.75 -9.13 79.34
C PRO A 103 -16.14 -8.96 80.83
N ASP A 104 -17.20 -8.20 81.10
CA ASP A 104 -17.71 -7.96 82.46
C ASP A 104 -18.53 -9.14 82.99
N ASP A 105 -19.00 -10.01 82.09
CA ASP A 105 -19.89 -11.15 82.31
C ASP A 105 -19.17 -12.50 82.35
N LEU A 106 -17.83 -12.51 82.44
CA LEU A 106 -17.07 -13.75 82.62
C LEU A 106 -17.42 -14.38 83.97
N SER A 107 -18.45 -15.22 83.98
CA SER A 107 -18.77 -16.16 85.07
C SER A 107 -17.54 -16.99 85.45
N THR A 108 -16.65 -17.21 84.49
CA THR A 108 -15.34 -17.83 84.66
C THR A 108 -14.40 -17.02 85.55
N MET A 109 -14.38 -15.69 85.57
CA MET A 109 -13.43 -14.96 86.44
C MET A 109 -13.79 -15.04 87.93
N ALA A 110 -15.09 -15.01 88.25
CA ALA A 110 -15.57 -15.20 89.62
C ALA A 110 -15.36 -16.65 90.10
N VAL A 111 -15.71 -17.63 89.25
CA VAL A 111 -15.51 -19.06 89.52
C VAL A 111 -14.02 -19.42 89.58
N TRP A 112 -13.20 -18.87 88.69
CA TRP A 112 -11.74 -19.02 88.66
C TRP A 112 -11.11 -18.44 89.91
N TRP A 113 -11.52 -17.24 90.35
CA TRP A 113 -11.00 -16.63 91.58
C TRP A 113 -11.31 -17.47 92.83
N GLU A 114 -12.48 -18.11 92.89
CA GLU A 114 -12.85 -19.01 93.99
C GLU A 114 -12.13 -20.37 93.92
N GLN A 115 -12.05 -21.00 92.75
CA GLN A 115 -11.38 -22.29 92.56
C GLN A 115 -9.87 -22.20 92.77
N LEU A 116 -9.27 -21.06 92.40
CA LEU A 116 -7.85 -20.82 92.52
C LEU A 116 -7.45 -20.43 93.95
N LYS A 117 -8.33 -19.77 94.73
CA LYS A 117 -8.22 -19.66 96.20
C LYS A 117 -8.30 -21.00 96.91
N ALA A 118 -9.04 -21.96 96.36
CA ALA A 118 -9.17 -23.31 96.91
C ALA A 118 -7.94 -24.21 96.64
N GLY A 119 -6.88 -23.70 96.00
CA GLY A 119 -5.67 -24.46 95.68
C GLY A 119 -5.84 -25.47 94.55
N VAL A 120 -6.98 -25.43 93.84
CA VAL A 120 -7.27 -26.29 92.69
C VAL A 120 -6.72 -25.60 91.45
N MET A 121 -5.62 -26.08 90.89
CA MET A 121 -5.11 -25.54 89.63
C MET A 121 -6.07 -25.89 88.48
N ALA A 122 -6.55 -24.87 87.78
CA ALA A 122 -6.98 -24.98 86.39
C ALA A 122 -6.09 -24.06 85.53
N LYS A 123 -4.88 -24.53 85.23
CA LYS A 123 -3.96 -23.86 84.30
C LYS A 123 -4.63 -23.59 82.94
N GLU A 124 -5.53 -24.51 82.54
CA GLU A 124 -6.32 -24.44 81.30
C GLU A 124 -7.29 -23.25 81.28
N ASP A 125 -7.99 -22.93 82.38
CA ASP A 125 -8.93 -21.81 82.47
C ASP A 125 -8.23 -20.45 82.44
N LEU A 126 -7.03 -20.39 83.01
CA LEU A 126 -6.18 -19.21 82.98
C LEU A 126 -5.64 -18.94 81.57
N GLU A 127 -5.13 -19.99 80.92
CA GLU A 127 -4.73 -19.92 79.52
C GLU A 127 -5.91 -19.48 78.65
N GLN A 128 -7.11 -19.99 78.88
CA GLN A 128 -8.32 -19.56 78.16
C GLN A 128 -8.65 -18.07 78.38
N THR A 129 -8.52 -17.56 79.61
CA THR A 129 -8.74 -16.14 79.93
C THR A 129 -7.72 -15.23 79.25
N VAL A 130 -6.44 -15.62 79.27
CA VAL A 130 -5.37 -14.92 78.54
C VAL A 130 -5.65 -14.97 77.04
N GLN A 131 -6.08 -16.09 76.48
CA GLN A 131 -6.44 -16.22 75.06
C GLN A 131 -7.63 -15.33 74.67
N VAL A 132 -8.63 -15.20 75.54
CA VAL A 132 -9.76 -14.27 75.31
C VAL A 132 -9.26 -12.82 75.25
N PHE A 133 -8.40 -12.39 76.19
CA PHE A 133 -7.78 -11.07 76.13
C PHE A 133 -6.96 -10.88 74.85
N LEU A 134 -6.07 -11.83 74.55
CA LEU A 134 -5.20 -11.80 73.36
C LEU A 134 -6.01 -11.73 72.06
N SER A 135 -7.12 -12.46 71.94
CA SER A 135 -7.99 -12.41 70.76
C SER A 135 -8.64 -11.03 70.55
N ARG A 136 -8.97 -10.33 71.64
CA ARG A 136 -9.53 -8.97 71.61
C ARG A 136 -8.44 -7.93 71.32
N ALA A 137 -7.27 -8.08 71.94
CA ALA A 137 -6.10 -7.26 71.68
C ALA A 137 -5.66 -7.40 70.22
N ASP A 138 -5.62 -8.62 69.68
CA ASP A 138 -5.29 -8.90 68.28
C ASP A 138 -6.20 -8.15 67.30
N ARG A 139 -7.53 -8.21 67.52
CA ARG A 139 -8.50 -7.46 66.70
C ARG A 139 -8.28 -5.95 66.73
N ARG A 140 -7.98 -5.37 67.88
CA ARG A 140 -7.77 -3.92 68.03
C ARG A 140 -6.41 -3.47 67.51
N VAL A 141 -5.37 -4.27 67.72
CA VAL A 141 -4.03 -4.05 67.16
C VAL A 141 -4.06 -4.19 65.64
N ALA A 142 -4.86 -5.09 65.08
CA ALA A 142 -5.06 -5.20 63.64
C ALA A 142 -5.65 -3.89 63.04
N GLN A 143 -6.60 -3.24 63.73
CA GLN A 143 -7.21 -1.97 63.28
C GLN A 143 -6.19 -0.82 63.19
N VAL A 144 -5.21 -0.76 64.09
CA VAL A 144 -4.14 0.26 64.02
C VAL A 144 -2.97 -0.17 63.13
N SER A 145 -2.79 -1.47 62.89
CA SER A 145 -1.73 -2.02 62.04
C SER A 145 -1.98 -1.78 60.55
N GLU A 146 -3.24 -1.74 60.11
CA GLU A 146 -3.57 -1.47 58.70
C GLU A 146 -3.16 -0.05 58.26
N PRO A 147 -3.53 1.04 58.98
CA PRO A 147 -3.02 2.39 58.69
C PRO A 147 -1.49 2.50 58.72
N PHE A 148 -0.83 1.82 59.66
CA PHE A 148 0.63 1.79 59.73
C PHE A 148 1.26 1.16 58.48
N GLN A 149 0.76 -0.01 58.06
CA GLN A 149 1.21 -0.67 56.84
C GLN A 149 0.98 0.24 55.62
N ALA A 150 -0.19 0.84 55.48
CA ALA A 150 -0.50 1.74 54.36
C ALA A 150 0.46 2.95 54.30
N ASN A 151 0.72 3.60 55.44
CA ASN A 151 1.61 4.76 55.51
C ASN A 151 3.07 4.39 55.22
N MET A 152 3.55 3.26 55.77
CA MET A 152 4.89 2.75 55.49
C MET A 152 5.08 2.46 54.00
N LEU A 153 4.14 1.74 53.39
CA LEU A 153 4.22 1.38 51.98
C LEU A 153 4.15 2.60 51.07
N ARG A 154 3.34 3.62 51.43
CA ARG A 154 3.27 4.88 50.69
C ARG A 154 4.56 5.69 50.78
N SER A 155 5.18 5.75 51.96
CA SER A 155 6.48 6.40 52.15
C SER A 155 7.57 5.66 51.36
N LEU A 156 7.59 4.32 51.42
CA LEU A 156 8.48 3.47 50.62
C LEU A 156 8.30 3.69 49.11
N GLU A 157 7.05 3.72 48.62
CA GLU A 157 6.71 3.97 47.21
C GLU A 157 7.26 5.31 46.75
N ASN A 158 6.94 6.40 47.46
CA ASN A 158 7.35 7.75 47.10
C ASN A 158 8.89 7.89 47.06
N ARG A 159 9.58 7.39 48.10
CA ARG A 159 11.04 7.50 48.20
C ARG A 159 11.73 6.67 47.12
N SER A 160 11.32 5.41 46.98
CA SER A 160 11.92 4.51 46.00
C SER A 160 11.65 4.94 44.55
N GLN A 161 10.46 5.49 44.26
CA GLN A 161 10.15 6.04 42.93
C GLN A 161 11.04 7.22 42.58
N ALA A 162 11.23 8.17 43.50
CA ALA A 162 12.07 9.34 43.25
C ALA A 162 13.53 8.93 42.98
N LEU A 163 14.07 8.03 43.81
CA LEU A 163 15.44 7.52 43.66
C LEU A 163 15.62 6.73 42.36
N LEU A 164 14.68 5.85 42.02
CA LEU A 164 14.73 5.07 40.78
C LEU A 164 14.70 5.97 39.54
N LEU A 165 13.82 6.98 39.50
CA LEU A 165 13.76 7.91 38.37
C LEU A 165 15.06 8.69 38.19
N GLN A 166 15.67 9.11 39.30
CA GLN A 166 16.97 9.79 39.27
C GLN A 166 18.06 8.87 38.73
N SER A 167 18.20 7.66 39.27
CA SER A 167 19.20 6.69 38.82
C SER A 167 18.99 6.26 37.37
N MET A 168 17.74 6.14 36.90
CA MET A 168 17.42 5.87 35.51
C MET A 168 17.95 6.99 34.60
N GLU A 169 17.80 8.26 34.98
CA GLU A 169 18.33 9.37 34.20
C GLU A 169 19.87 9.39 34.19
N GLU A 170 20.52 9.09 35.32
CA GLU A 170 21.98 8.97 35.38
C GLU A 170 22.51 7.82 34.51
N ILE A 171 21.82 6.67 34.46
CA ILE A 171 22.16 5.56 33.55
C ILE A 171 21.97 5.96 32.08
N ARG A 172 20.94 6.75 31.78
CA ARG A 172 20.59 7.12 30.40
C ARG A 172 21.53 8.19 29.82
N ARG A 173 21.95 9.16 30.63
CA ARG A 173 22.73 10.33 30.19
C ARG A 173 23.99 9.98 29.36
N PRO A 174 24.85 9.02 29.75
CA PRO A 174 26.03 8.66 28.96
C PRO A 174 25.70 8.17 27.55
N PHE A 175 24.61 7.41 27.38
CA PHE A 175 24.18 6.96 26.05
C PHE A 175 23.82 8.15 25.17
N LEU A 176 23.07 9.11 25.71
CA LEU A 176 22.63 10.29 24.98
C LEU A 176 23.80 11.24 24.66
N GLU A 177 24.78 11.37 25.55
CA GLU A 177 25.99 12.16 25.32
C GLU A 177 26.82 11.59 24.16
N VAL A 178 27.02 10.26 24.11
CA VAL A 178 27.69 9.60 22.99
C VAL A 178 26.94 9.85 21.67
N ILE A 179 25.61 9.71 21.69
CA ILE A 179 24.78 9.99 20.50
C ILE A 179 24.90 11.44 20.05
N ARG A 180 24.77 12.43 20.94
CA ARG A 180 24.85 13.85 20.58
C ARG A 180 26.24 14.28 20.11
N THR A 181 27.28 13.70 20.69
CA THR A 181 28.67 13.98 20.33
C THR A 181 29.01 13.46 18.94
N ASN A 182 28.58 12.23 18.63
CA ASN A 182 28.87 11.60 17.33
C ASN A 182 27.85 11.98 16.25
N LEU A 183 26.59 12.21 16.61
CA LEU A 183 25.48 12.48 15.69
C LEU A 183 24.78 13.81 16.07
N PRO A 184 25.36 14.97 15.67
CA PRO A 184 24.85 16.30 16.05
C PRO A 184 23.42 16.59 15.60
N ILE A 185 22.86 15.79 14.68
CA ILE A 185 21.48 15.91 14.23
C ILE A 185 20.46 15.81 15.37
N TYR A 186 20.81 15.11 16.45
CA TYR A 186 19.98 14.96 17.64
C TYR A 186 20.11 16.13 18.64
N ASN A 187 20.92 17.16 18.34
CA ASN A 187 20.99 18.36 19.18
C ASN A 187 19.74 19.23 19.06
N HIS A 188 19.00 19.12 17.95
CA HIS A 188 17.81 19.93 17.65
C HIS A 188 16.50 19.11 17.66
N ILE A 189 16.58 17.81 17.91
CA ILE A 189 15.42 16.92 18.05
C ILE A 189 15.20 16.71 19.55
N PRO A 190 13.97 16.87 20.07
CA PRO A 190 13.68 16.58 21.46
C PRO A 190 14.06 15.14 21.76
N LEU A 191 14.76 14.94 22.87
CA LEU A 191 15.05 13.58 23.32
C LEU A 191 13.71 12.87 23.59
N PRO A 192 13.62 11.57 23.30
CA PRO A 192 12.45 10.81 23.69
C PRO A 192 12.20 11.04 25.19
N PRO A 193 11.00 11.42 25.64
CA PRO A 193 10.73 11.44 27.06
C PRO A 193 10.94 10.03 27.61
N VAL A 194 11.33 9.89 28.88
CA VAL A 194 11.23 8.60 29.59
C VAL A 194 9.75 8.25 29.60
N SER A 195 9.30 7.55 28.56
CA SER A 195 7.87 7.53 28.27
C SER A 195 7.17 6.72 29.36
N GLY A 196 6.03 7.23 29.81
CA GLY A 196 5.15 6.47 30.70
C GLY A 196 4.82 5.09 30.12
N SER A 197 4.84 4.93 28.79
CA SER A 197 4.64 3.65 28.11
C SER A 197 5.82 2.67 28.27
N VAL A 198 7.08 3.12 28.22
CA VAL A 198 8.25 2.27 28.46
C VAL A 198 8.34 1.86 29.92
N VAL A 199 8.10 2.80 30.83
CA VAL A 199 7.97 2.52 32.26
C VAL A 199 6.80 1.56 32.52
N SER A 200 5.65 1.75 31.86
CA SER A 200 4.51 0.85 31.99
C SER A 200 4.75 -0.54 31.42
N LYS A 201 5.59 -0.68 30.39
CA LYS A 201 5.97 -1.99 29.82
C LYS A 201 6.89 -2.74 30.77
N MET A 202 7.89 -2.06 31.32
CA MET A 202 8.75 -2.61 32.38
C MET A 202 7.92 -3.04 33.60
N VAL A 203 6.93 -2.22 33.98
CA VAL A 203 5.98 -2.55 35.04
C VAL A 203 5.10 -3.75 34.67
N ALA A 204 4.61 -3.84 33.43
CA ALA A 204 3.76 -4.93 32.97
C ALA A 204 4.50 -6.27 32.93
N GLU A 205 5.77 -6.27 32.49
CA GLU A 205 6.64 -7.46 32.51
C GLU A 205 6.86 -7.93 33.95
N LYS A 206 7.21 -7.02 34.87
CA LYS A 206 7.35 -7.37 36.30
C LYS A 206 6.06 -7.78 36.97
N ARG A 207 4.93 -7.24 36.52
CA ARG A 207 3.60 -7.65 37.00
C ARG A 207 3.23 -9.08 36.58
N GLY A 208 3.67 -9.52 35.40
CA GLY A 208 3.52 -10.91 34.94
C GLY A 208 4.20 -11.90 35.89
N ASP A 209 5.40 -11.56 36.34
CA ASP A 209 6.18 -12.36 37.29
C ASP A 209 5.60 -12.37 38.73
N LEU A 210 4.83 -11.34 39.09
CA LEU A 210 4.27 -11.18 40.44
C LEU A 210 2.89 -11.85 40.66
N GLY A 211 2.31 -12.44 39.61
CA GLY A 211 1.02 -13.15 39.67
C GLY A 211 -0.23 -12.26 39.59
N ARG A 212 -1.37 -12.86 39.21
CA ARG A 212 -2.68 -12.22 38.95
C ARG A 212 -3.14 -11.30 40.09
N LEU A 213 -2.97 -9.99 39.92
CA LEU A 213 -3.65 -8.94 40.68
C LEU A 213 -4.26 -7.90 39.71
N SER A 214 -5.47 -7.46 40.06
CA SER A 214 -6.50 -6.68 39.33
C SER A 214 -6.06 -5.72 38.20
N SER A 215 -6.50 -6.03 36.99
CA SER A 215 -6.17 -5.52 35.65
C SER A 215 -6.45 -4.03 35.31
N ALA A 216 -6.45 -3.09 36.26
CA ALA A 216 -6.90 -1.71 35.95
C ALA A 216 -5.96 -0.54 36.35
N ALA A 217 -4.90 -0.74 37.13
CA ALA A 217 -4.01 0.35 37.51
C ALA A 217 -2.71 0.36 36.69
N VAL A 218 -2.38 1.52 36.11
CA VAL A 218 -1.02 1.86 35.67
C VAL A 218 -0.20 2.05 36.94
N LEU A 219 0.56 1.03 37.32
CA LEU A 219 1.42 1.07 38.50
C LEU A 219 2.72 1.81 38.15
N GLY A 220 3.19 2.71 39.02
CA GLY A 220 4.54 3.26 38.93
C GLY A 220 5.60 2.26 39.39
N LEU A 221 6.88 2.50 39.08
CA LEU A 221 7.99 1.64 39.51
C LEU A 221 8.06 1.50 41.05
N GLY A 222 7.81 2.58 41.80
CA GLY A 222 7.74 2.54 43.27
C GLY A 222 6.59 1.68 43.80
N ALA A 223 5.47 1.60 43.07
CA ALA A 223 4.32 0.80 43.47
C ALA A 223 4.64 -0.70 43.46
N ILE A 224 5.53 -1.16 42.57
CA ILE A 224 6.01 -2.55 42.55
C ILE A 224 6.74 -2.89 43.86
N LEU A 225 7.62 -1.99 44.29
CA LEU A 225 8.39 -2.16 45.53
C LEU A 225 7.48 -2.12 46.76
N ALA A 226 6.49 -1.23 46.78
CA ALA A 226 5.49 -1.19 47.85
C ALA A 226 4.60 -2.44 47.89
N LEU A 227 4.19 -2.98 46.75
CA LEU A 227 3.40 -4.22 46.70
C LEU A 227 4.17 -5.41 47.29
N MET A 228 5.47 -5.51 46.99
CA MET A 228 6.36 -6.51 47.59
C MET A 228 6.52 -6.28 49.09
N GLY A 229 6.71 -5.03 49.49
CA GLY A 229 6.72 -4.62 50.90
C GLY A 229 5.48 -5.07 51.65
N SER A 230 4.30 -4.98 51.03
CA SER A 230 3.04 -5.43 51.65
C SER A 230 3.03 -6.92 51.97
N ARG A 231 3.61 -7.76 51.10
CA ARG A 231 3.66 -9.22 51.29
C ARG A 231 4.59 -9.59 52.44
N ILE A 232 5.76 -8.96 52.48
CA ILE A 232 6.75 -9.16 53.56
C ILE A 232 6.16 -8.69 54.89
N MET A 233 5.50 -7.53 54.88
CA MET A 233 4.90 -6.95 56.08
C MET A 233 3.75 -7.79 56.65
N LYS A 234 2.90 -8.36 55.79
CA LYS A 234 1.84 -9.29 56.21
C LYS A 234 2.41 -10.54 56.88
N LYS A 235 3.48 -11.12 56.32
CA LYS A 235 4.16 -12.28 56.92
C LYS A 235 4.77 -11.93 58.28
N LEU A 236 5.45 -10.78 58.37
CA LEU A 236 6.05 -10.30 59.61
C LEU A 236 4.96 -10.12 60.68
N MET A 237 3.88 -9.40 60.37
CA MET A 237 2.79 -9.13 61.31
C MET A 237 2.11 -10.42 61.79
N ALA A 238 1.83 -11.37 60.89
CA ALA A 238 1.28 -12.66 61.28
C ALA A 238 2.17 -13.39 62.29
N LYS A 239 3.49 -13.40 62.07
CA LYS A 239 4.45 -14.05 62.98
C LYS A 239 4.60 -13.30 64.29
N VAL A 240 4.58 -11.97 64.27
CA VAL A 240 4.57 -11.13 65.46
C VAL A 240 3.39 -11.49 66.35
N MET A 241 2.17 -11.60 65.79
CA MET A 241 0.99 -11.92 66.59
C MET A 241 1.07 -13.33 67.22
N VAL A 242 1.55 -14.33 66.47
CA VAL A 242 1.78 -15.69 67.02
C VAL A 242 2.83 -15.67 68.15
N LYS A 243 3.93 -14.94 67.95
CA LYS A 243 5.02 -14.82 68.94
C LYS A 243 4.57 -14.09 70.21
N VAL A 244 3.82 -13.00 70.05
CA VAL A 244 3.25 -12.24 71.16
C VAL A 244 2.28 -13.12 71.94
N GLY A 245 1.35 -13.81 71.27
CA GLY A 245 0.41 -14.71 71.94
C GLY A 245 1.09 -15.80 72.75
N GLY A 246 2.08 -16.50 72.17
CA GLY A 246 2.80 -17.58 72.86
C GLY A 246 3.63 -17.12 74.06
N LYS A 247 4.25 -15.93 73.97
CA LYS A 247 5.12 -15.41 75.04
C LYS A 247 4.38 -14.62 76.13
N VAL A 248 3.25 -14.00 75.81
CA VAL A 248 2.41 -13.34 76.82
C VAL A 248 1.83 -14.39 77.75
N VAL A 249 1.33 -15.51 77.21
CA VAL A 249 0.86 -16.65 78.02
C VAL A 249 1.96 -17.15 78.96
N SER A 250 3.18 -17.36 78.48
CA SER A 250 4.27 -17.85 79.31
C SER A 250 4.79 -16.86 80.36
N LYS A 251 4.71 -15.55 80.10
CA LYS A 251 5.16 -14.49 81.01
C LYS A 251 4.14 -14.13 82.09
N VAL A 252 2.84 -14.18 81.76
CA VAL A 252 1.79 -13.68 82.64
C VAL A 252 1.28 -14.77 83.60
N VAL A 253 1.28 -16.04 83.18
CA VAL A 253 0.88 -17.17 84.05
C VAL A 253 1.64 -17.21 85.40
N PRO A 254 2.98 -17.00 85.47
CA PRO A 254 3.71 -16.95 86.73
C PRO A 254 3.40 -15.72 87.59
N ILE A 255 3.15 -14.55 86.98
CA ILE A 255 2.88 -13.27 87.66
C ILE A 255 1.51 -13.30 88.34
N ILE A 256 0.55 -13.98 87.73
CA ILE A 256 -0.78 -14.18 88.30
C ILE A 256 -0.69 -14.85 89.67
N GLY A 257 0.23 -15.82 89.83
CA GLY A 257 0.61 -16.42 91.11
C GLY A 257 0.91 -15.41 92.23
N TRP A 258 1.55 -14.30 91.89
CA TRP A 258 1.93 -13.24 92.84
C TRP A 258 0.83 -12.21 93.08
N ILE A 259 0.08 -11.83 92.04
CA ILE A 259 -1.10 -10.95 92.16
C ILE A 259 -2.12 -11.54 93.14
N LEU A 260 -2.23 -12.87 93.17
CA LEU A 260 -3.08 -13.63 94.09
C LEU A 260 -2.67 -13.53 95.56
N LEU A 261 -1.36 -13.44 95.86
CA LEU A 261 -0.86 -13.35 97.23
C LEU A 261 -0.98 -11.94 97.82
N ALA A 262 -1.02 -10.91 96.97
CA ALA A 262 -1.00 -9.50 97.41
C ALA A 262 -2.40 -8.91 97.69
N LEU A 263 -3.49 -9.55 97.22
CA LEU A 263 -4.85 -9.01 97.26
C LEU A 263 -5.75 -9.85 98.19
N GLU A 264 -5.45 -9.87 99.49
CA GLU A 264 -6.16 -10.68 100.49
C GLU A 264 -7.52 -10.10 100.95
N GLY A 265 -7.96 -8.91 100.51
CA GLY A 265 -9.22 -8.31 100.94
C GLY A 265 -9.89 -7.43 99.87
N PHE A 266 -10.98 -7.94 99.27
CA PHE A 266 -11.98 -7.28 98.41
C PHE A 266 -11.52 -6.24 97.36
N GLN A 267 -11.56 -6.61 96.07
CA GLN A 267 -12.54 -6.17 95.04
C GLN A 267 -12.18 -6.87 93.71
N MET A 268 -13.04 -7.75 93.17
CA MET A 268 -12.79 -8.45 91.89
C MET A 268 -12.48 -7.49 90.74
N ALA A 269 -13.05 -6.28 90.77
CA ALA A 269 -12.76 -5.21 89.82
C ALA A 269 -11.29 -4.77 89.83
N GLN A 270 -10.65 -4.72 91.01
CA GLN A 270 -9.25 -4.32 91.17
C GLN A 270 -8.27 -5.42 90.73
N ALA A 271 -8.61 -6.70 90.98
CA ALA A 271 -7.86 -7.85 90.47
C ALA A 271 -7.95 -7.96 88.94
N LYS A 272 -9.15 -7.79 88.36
CA LYS A 272 -9.38 -7.70 86.91
C LYS A 272 -8.55 -6.57 86.28
N ALA A 273 -8.62 -5.36 86.84
CA ALA A 273 -7.87 -4.21 86.34
C ALA A 273 -6.34 -4.43 86.40
N THR A 274 -5.84 -5.05 87.47
CA THR A 274 -4.41 -5.36 87.64
C THR A 274 -3.95 -6.45 86.65
N LEU A 275 -4.77 -7.49 86.43
CA LEU A 275 -4.48 -8.53 85.44
C LEU A 275 -4.48 -7.97 84.01
N GLU A 276 -5.47 -7.15 83.66
CA GLU A 276 -5.54 -6.48 82.36
C GLU A 276 -4.33 -5.57 82.14
N GLU A 277 -3.89 -4.84 83.17
CA GLU A 277 -2.69 -4.00 83.12
C GLU A 277 -1.42 -4.81 82.83
N GLU A 278 -1.22 -5.94 83.53
CA GLU A 278 -0.05 -6.80 83.29
C GLU A 278 -0.12 -7.53 81.94
N LEU A 279 -1.32 -7.90 81.47
CA LEU A 279 -1.53 -8.43 80.12
C LEU A 279 -1.21 -7.38 79.04
N ARG A 280 -1.64 -6.12 79.24
CA ARG A 280 -1.34 -4.99 78.34
C ARG A 280 0.17 -4.73 78.28
N LYS A 281 0.84 -4.64 79.44
CA LYS A 281 2.31 -4.45 79.51
C LYS A 281 3.07 -5.60 78.87
N ALA A 282 2.71 -6.85 79.17
CA ALA A 282 3.38 -8.02 78.61
C ALA A 282 3.20 -8.11 77.09
N PHE A 283 1.98 -7.85 76.60
CA PHE A 283 1.69 -7.79 75.16
C PHE A 283 2.52 -6.69 74.50
N PHE A 284 2.45 -5.47 75.03
CA PHE A 284 3.11 -4.32 74.43
C PHE A 284 4.62 -4.49 74.41
N LEU A 285 5.23 -5.01 75.48
CA LEU A 285 6.68 -5.22 75.56
C LEU A 285 7.14 -6.27 74.53
N GLU A 286 6.40 -7.36 74.36
CA GLU A 286 6.74 -8.37 73.36
C GLU A 286 6.49 -7.84 71.93
N TYR A 287 5.41 -7.08 71.72
CA TYR A 287 5.08 -6.44 70.44
C TYR A 287 6.16 -5.43 70.04
N LYS A 288 6.52 -4.51 70.94
CA LYS A 288 7.56 -3.51 70.76
C LYS A 288 8.93 -4.13 70.46
N SER A 289 9.25 -5.26 71.10
CA SER A 289 10.49 -6.01 70.80
C SER A 289 10.48 -6.74 69.46
N SER A 290 9.29 -6.97 68.88
CA SER A 290 9.11 -7.75 67.66
C SER A 290 8.80 -6.90 66.42
N VAL A 291 8.32 -5.68 66.60
CA VAL A 291 8.07 -4.69 65.54
C VAL A 291 9.04 -3.53 65.73
N THR A 292 10.22 -3.66 65.14
CA THR A 292 11.30 -2.67 65.14
C THR A 292 11.73 -2.37 63.72
N VAL A 293 12.51 -1.29 63.52
CA VAL A 293 13.15 -1.00 62.22
C VAL A 293 13.99 -2.21 61.77
N GLN A 294 14.76 -2.80 62.69
CA GLN A 294 15.55 -4.00 62.43
C GLN A 294 14.71 -5.15 61.88
N SER A 295 13.59 -5.47 62.56
CA SER A 295 12.74 -6.59 62.15
C SER A 295 11.97 -6.36 60.85
N ILE A 296 11.70 -5.10 60.49
CA ILE A 296 10.94 -4.74 59.29
C ILE A 296 11.86 -4.65 58.07
N TRP A 297 13.00 -4.00 58.23
CA TRP A 297 13.89 -3.65 57.12
C TRP A 297 14.96 -4.71 56.88
N PHE A 298 15.67 -5.11 57.94
CA PHE A 298 16.89 -5.90 57.84
C PHE A 298 16.65 -7.40 58.04
N ASP A 299 15.72 -7.78 58.90
CA ASP A 299 15.51 -9.19 59.25
C ASP A 299 14.59 -9.92 58.28
N SER A 300 14.78 -11.23 58.18
CA SER A 300 13.88 -12.13 57.47
C SER A 300 12.59 -12.38 58.27
N PRO A 301 11.39 -12.25 57.67
CA PRO A 301 10.13 -12.50 58.37
C PRO A 301 10.07 -13.91 58.97
N ASP A 302 10.50 -14.95 58.24
CA ASP A 302 10.43 -16.36 58.66
C ASP A 302 11.82 -16.99 58.93
N GLY A 303 12.92 -16.28 58.66
CA GLY A 303 14.30 -16.75 58.79
C GLY A 303 14.88 -17.31 57.48
N ASN A 304 14.03 -17.60 56.49
CA ASN A 304 14.42 -18.21 55.22
C ASN A 304 14.07 -17.33 54.00
N SER A 305 13.11 -16.42 54.14
CA SER A 305 12.71 -15.45 53.12
C SER A 305 13.68 -14.26 53.11
N PRO A 306 13.85 -13.56 51.98
CA PRO A 306 14.60 -12.32 51.98
C PRO A 306 13.95 -11.27 52.89
N SER A 307 14.78 -10.42 53.48
CA SER A 307 14.30 -9.22 54.18
C SER A 307 13.75 -8.19 53.20
N LEU A 308 13.03 -7.17 53.69
CA LEU A 308 12.50 -6.10 52.85
C LEU A 308 13.64 -5.38 52.08
N ARG A 309 14.76 -5.13 52.75
CA ARG A 309 15.96 -4.54 52.14
C ARG A 309 16.55 -5.43 51.03
N GLN A 310 16.70 -6.74 51.28
CA GLN A 310 17.25 -7.67 50.29
C GLN A 310 16.35 -7.78 49.05
N GLU A 311 15.04 -7.88 49.26
CA GLU A 311 14.06 -7.95 48.18
C GLU A 311 14.05 -6.64 47.38
N MET A 312 14.11 -5.48 48.05
CA MET A 312 14.22 -4.19 47.37
C MET A 312 15.47 -4.14 46.50
N ASN A 313 16.65 -4.44 47.06
CA ASN A 313 17.91 -4.35 46.32
C ASN A 313 17.92 -5.25 45.07
N ARG A 314 17.41 -6.47 45.18
CA ARG A 314 17.28 -7.39 44.04
C ARG A 314 16.39 -6.84 42.94
N ASN A 315 15.28 -6.21 43.31
CA ASN A 315 14.32 -5.67 42.33
C ASN A 315 14.82 -4.36 41.71
N VAL A 316 15.46 -3.49 42.48
CA VAL A 316 16.16 -2.30 41.98
C VAL A 316 17.22 -2.70 40.95
N GLU A 317 18.07 -3.68 41.27
CA GLU A 317 19.07 -4.18 40.33
C GLU A 317 18.46 -4.67 39.02
N SER A 318 17.39 -5.45 39.11
CA SER A 318 16.70 -5.93 37.91
C SER A 318 16.09 -4.80 37.09
N MET A 319 15.44 -3.82 37.73
CA MET A 319 14.83 -2.67 37.04
C MET A 319 15.88 -1.80 36.34
N LEU A 320 17.00 -1.51 37.02
CA LEU A 320 18.10 -0.75 36.45
C LEU A 320 18.78 -1.51 35.30
N SER A 321 18.88 -2.84 35.39
CA SER A 321 19.38 -3.68 34.29
C SER A 321 18.47 -3.67 33.07
N ASP A 322 17.17 -3.83 33.27
CA ASP A 322 16.18 -3.72 32.20
C ASP A 322 16.20 -2.32 31.56
N TRP A 323 16.37 -1.28 32.39
CA TRP A 323 16.50 0.09 31.92
C TRP A 323 17.77 0.33 31.09
N GLN A 324 18.92 -0.17 31.52
CA GLN A 324 20.16 -0.04 30.75
C GLN A 324 20.03 -0.70 29.37
N ARG A 325 19.37 -1.86 29.29
CA ARG A 325 19.06 -2.55 28.03
C ARG A 325 18.14 -1.71 27.13
N ILE A 326 17.14 -1.04 27.71
CA ILE A 326 16.27 -0.12 26.98
C ILE A 326 17.06 1.07 26.44
N CYS A 327 17.92 1.69 27.25
CA CYS A 327 18.77 2.81 26.83
C CYS A 327 19.70 2.41 25.67
N HIS A 328 20.27 1.21 25.74
CA HIS A 328 21.09 0.67 24.65
C HIS A 328 20.30 0.54 23.35
N ASN A 329 19.13 -0.10 23.40
CA ASN A 329 18.26 -0.27 22.22
C ASN A 329 17.79 1.07 21.66
N GLU A 330 17.41 2.02 22.52
CA GLU A 330 17.01 3.37 22.12
C GLU A 330 18.15 4.06 21.36
N ALA A 331 19.38 4.02 21.90
CA ALA A 331 20.55 4.60 21.25
C ALA A 331 20.85 3.91 19.90
N THR A 332 20.73 2.59 19.81
CA THR A 332 20.86 1.85 18.54
C THR A 332 19.83 2.29 17.51
N ASN A 333 18.56 2.46 17.90
CA ASN A 333 17.52 2.95 16.98
C ASN A 333 17.81 4.38 16.51
N MET A 334 18.33 5.24 17.41
CA MET A 334 18.76 6.59 17.04
C MET A 334 19.90 6.54 16.02
N ILE A 335 20.87 5.65 16.18
CA ILE A 335 21.94 5.45 15.19
C ILE A 335 21.36 5.00 13.84
N GLN A 336 20.47 4.01 13.83
CA GLN A 336 19.87 3.49 12.60
C GLN A 336 19.00 4.52 11.87
N SER A 337 18.32 5.39 12.62
CA SER A 337 17.46 6.44 12.07
C SER A 337 18.23 7.68 11.59
N ALA A 338 19.50 7.81 11.95
CA ALA A 338 20.29 9.01 11.68
C ALA A 338 20.41 9.33 10.18
N GLN A 339 20.54 8.32 9.31
CA GLN A 339 20.62 8.52 7.86
C GLN A 339 19.33 9.13 7.30
N VAL A 340 18.17 8.62 7.72
CA VAL A 340 16.87 9.12 7.28
C VAL A 340 16.69 10.56 7.76
N LEU A 341 16.98 10.83 9.04
CA LEU A 341 16.85 12.18 9.60
C LEU A 341 17.84 13.17 8.97
N ALA A 342 19.04 12.73 8.61
CA ALA A 342 20.04 13.56 7.94
C ALA A 342 19.57 13.98 6.55
N SER A 343 18.91 13.08 5.84
CA SER A 343 18.47 13.34 4.46
C SER A 343 17.33 14.35 4.34
N SER A 344 16.50 14.56 5.38
CA SER A 344 15.27 15.35 5.23
C SER A 344 14.93 16.17 6.47
N GLU A 345 14.83 17.49 6.30
CA GLU A 345 14.33 18.40 7.35
C GLU A 345 12.87 18.14 7.70
N LYS A 346 12.03 17.91 6.68
CA LYS A 346 10.61 17.58 6.87
C LYS A 346 10.41 16.34 7.75
N PHE A 347 11.30 15.34 7.63
CA PHE A 347 11.28 14.17 8.52
C PHE A 347 11.67 14.54 9.95
N ARG A 348 12.69 15.38 10.15
CA ARG A 348 13.08 15.84 11.50
C ARG A 348 11.95 16.60 12.18
N GLU A 349 11.28 17.49 11.47
CA GLU A 349 10.13 18.24 11.99
C GLU A 349 8.98 17.32 12.39
N ASN A 350 8.67 16.31 11.56
CA ASN A 350 7.63 15.34 11.86
C ASN A 350 7.97 14.50 13.08
N VAL A 351 9.19 13.94 13.13
CA VAL A 351 9.66 13.15 14.27
C VAL A 351 9.66 13.99 15.56
N SER A 352 10.12 15.25 15.50
CA SER A 352 10.06 16.17 16.63
C SER A 352 8.62 16.34 17.14
N ARG A 353 7.67 16.63 16.22
CA ARG A 353 6.25 16.81 16.54
C ARG A 353 5.60 15.55 17.14
N GLU A 354 5.97 14.37 16.67
CA GLU A 354 5.46 13.10 17.20
C GLU A 354 6.05 12.77 18.57
N LEU A 355 7.33 13.09 18.80
CA LEU A 355 7.95 12.95 20.12
C LEU A 355 7.32 13.89 21.15
N ASP A 356 6.99 15.12 20.77
CA ASP A 356 6.28 16.08 21.63
C ASP A 356 4.88 15.58 22.03
N LYS A 357 4.23 14.77 21.18
CA LYS A 357 2.95 14.09 21.50
C LYS A 357 3.12 12.86 22.39
N GLY A 358 4.35 12.47 22.72
CA GLY A 358 4.66 11.30 23.53
C GLY A 358 4.73 9.99 22.74
N THR A 359 4.86 10.04 21.41
CA THR A 359 5.03 8.84 20.58
C THR A 359 6.36 8.15 20.91
N ASN A 360 6.37 6.81 20.95
CA ASN A 360 7.58 6.04 21.23
C ASN A 360 8.56 6.11 20.04
N PHE A 361 9.82 6.46 20.32
CA PHE A 361 10.87 6.56 19.31
C PHE A 361 11.10 5.24 18.54
N GLN A 362 10.96 4.07 19.17
CA GLN A 362 11.06 2.78 18.46
C GLN A 362 10.06 2.70 17.32
N ALA A 363 8.80 3.10 17.56
CA ALA A 363 7.76 3.04 16.54
C ALA A 363 8.05 4.02 15.38
N LEU A 364 8.63 5.18 15.68
CA LEU A 364 9.08 6.14 14.66
C LEU A 364 10.28 5.59 13.87
N SER A 365 11.24 4.98 14.55
CA SER A 365 12.40 4.32 13.95
C SER A 365 11.97 3.21 12.98
N ASP A 366 11.02 2.36 13.38
CA ASP A 366 10.52 1.28 12.53
C ASP A 366 9.82 1.82 11.27
N ARG A 367 9.01 2.88 11.40
CA ARG A 367 8.39 3.59 10.26
C ARG A 367 9.45 4.17 9.32
N MET A 368 10.42 4.91 9.86
CA MET A 368 11.52 5.49 9.08
C MET A 368 12.33 4.43 8.33
N LYS A 369 12.58 3.28 8.96
CA LYS A 369 13.30 2.17 8.34
C LYS A 369 12.55 1.59 7.14
N ILE A 370 11.23 1.40 7.26
CA ILE A 370 10.39 0.92 6.14
C ILE A 370 10.43 1.93 4.99
N LEU A 371 10.29 3.22 5.29
CA LEU A 371 10.32 4.28 4.28
C LEU A 371 11.67 4.34 3.58
N TRP A 372 12.77 4.24 4.33
CA TRP A 372 14.12 4.19 3.78
C TRP A 372 14.34 2.97 2.89
N GLU A 373 13.83 1.80 3.29
CA GLU A 373 13.99 0.57 2.51
C GLU A 373 13.31 0.67 1.12
N VAL A 374 12.15 1.33 1.06
CA VAL A 374 11.36 1.47 -0.16
C VAL A 374 11.86 2.64 -1.03
N PHE A 375 12.08 3.81 -0.43
CA PHE A 375 12.32 5.05 -1.16
C PHE A 375 13.79 5.51 -1.16
N GLY A 376 14.63 4.98 -0.28
CA GLY A 376 16.05 5.35 -0.18
C GLY A 376 16.23 6.85 -0.02
N THR A 377 17.12 7.45 -0.82
CA THR A 377 17.45 8.87 -0.76
C THR A 377 16.31 9.80 -1.17
N LEU A 378 15.23 9.31 -1.79
CA LEU A 378 14.07 10.14 -2.16
C LEU A 378 13.34 10.71 -0.95
N VAL A 379 13.53 10.13 0.24
CA VAL A 379 12.93 10.68 1.47
C VAL A 379 13.40 12.12 1.76
N ALA A 380 14.49 12.58 1.14
CA ALA A 380 14.95 13.96 1.17
C ALA A 380 13.95 14.96 0.56
N ASP A 381 13.14 14.54 -0.41
CA ASP A 381 12.37 15.46 -1.26
C ASP A 381 11.01 15.86 -0.64
N GLN A 382 10.37 14.94 0.10
CA GLN A 382 9.00 15.10 0.61
C GLN A 382 8.85 14.72 2.09
N SER A 383 7.66 14.96 2.65
CA SER A 383 7.36 14.65 4.05
C SER A 383 7.16 13.15 4.28
N MET A 384 7.25 12.73 5.54
CA MET A 384 6.98 11.35 5.93
C MET A 384 5.56 10.92 5.54
N GLU A 385 4.55 11.78 5.71
CA GLU A 385 3.16 11.48 5.36
C GLU A 385 2.97 11.19 3.87
N PHE A 386 3.71 11.88 3.00
CA PHE A 386 3.67 11.65 1.55
C PHE A 386 4.11 10.22 1.19
N PHE A 387 5.24 9.77 1.75
CA PHE A 387 5.76 8.44 1.49
C PHE A 387 4.96 7.34 2.17
N GLU A 388 4.35 7.63 3.33
CA GLU A 388 3.42 6.72 3.98
C GLU A 388 2.13 6.55 3.18
N ALA A 389 1.58 7.63 2.63
CA ALA A 389 0.45 7.55 1.71
C ALA A 389 0.79 6.67 0.50
N ALA A 390 1.96 6.87 -0.12
CA ALA A 390 2.40 6.05 -1.25
C ALA A 390 2.49 4.56 -0.89
N LEU A 391 2.99 4.25 0.30
CA LEU A 391 3.09 2.88 0.82
C LEU A 391 1.74 2.22 1.08
N LEU A 392 0.75 3.00 1.51
CA LEU A 392 -0.62 2.54 1.78
C LEU A 392 -1.45 2.39 0.50
N GLU A 393 -1.24 3.27 -0.47
CA GLU A 393 -2.00 3.30 -1.74
C GLU A 393 -1.43 2.35 -2.80
N ALA A 394 -0.15 1.97 -2.68
CA ALA A 394 0.49 1.09 -3.65
C ALA A 394 -0.13 -0.32 -3.65
N PRO A 395 -0.52 -0.86 -4.82
CA PRO A 395 -1.00 -2.24 -4.95
C PRO A 395 0.05 -3.29 -4.56
N ASP A 396 1.33 -3.01 -4.83
CA ASP A 396 2.46 -3.90 -4.53
C ASP A 396 3.68 -3.11 -4.04
N ARG A 397 4.25 -3.52 -2.90
CA ARG A 397 5.40 -2.83 -2.28
C ARG A 397 6.72 -3.06 -3.01
N GLY A 398 6.91 -4.24 -3.60
CA GLY A 398 8.12 -4.58 -4.36
C GLY A 398 8.17 -3.79 -5.67
N GLU A 399 7.02 -3.63 -6.31
CA GLU A 399 6.87 -2.76 -7.49
C GLU A 399 7.10 -1.30 -7.12
N LEU A 400 6.51 -0.80 -6.02
CA LEU A 400 6.73 0.56 -5.55
C LEU A 400 8.21 0.86 -5.30
N ARG A 401 8.93 -0.04 -4.62
CA ARG A 401 10.37 0.09 -4.36
C ARG A 401 11.17 0.18 -5.67
N THR A 402 10.86 -0.69 -6.62
CA THR A 402 11.55 -0.72 -7.91
C THR A 402 11.23 0.53 -8.73
N LEU A 403 9.96 0.95 -8.74
CA LEU A 403 9.49 2.16 -9.40
C LEU A 403 10.16 3.42 -8.85
N ALA A 404 10.18 3.58 -7.52
CA ALA A 404 10.82 4.69 -6.83
C ALA A 404 12.31 4.75 -7.18
N ARG A 405 13.02 3.61 -7.09
CA ARG A 405 14.44 3.53 -7.45
C ARG A 405 14.73 3.86 -8.92
N SER A 406 13.91 3.36 -9.84
CA SER A 406 14.13 3.52 -11.27
C SER A 406 13.75 4.91 -11.80
N LYS A 407 12.74 5.57 -11.23
CA LYS A 407 12.29 6.90 -11.69
C LYS A 407 12.83 8.06 -10.85
N GLY A 408 13.32 7.81 -9.64
CA GLY A 408 13.93 8.83 -8.79
C GLY A 408 13.00 10.02 -8.54
N ALA A 409 13.50 11.25 -8.72
CA ALA A 409 12.71 12.47 -8.56
C ALA A 409 11.44 12.52 -9.45
N LYS A 410 11.44 11.84 -10.61
CA LYS A 410 10.26 11.76 -11.48
C LYS A 410 9.12 10.95 -10.82
N PHE A 411 9.44 9.96 -9.98
CA PHE A 411 8.42 9.28 -9.16
C PHE A 411 7.75 10.25 -8.20
N VAL A 412 8.54 11.05 -7.47
CA VAL A 412 8.02 12.03 -6.50
C VAL A 412 7.09 13.03 -7.19
N TYR A 413 7.48 13.53 -8.36
CA TYR A 413 6.64 14.41 -9.17
C TYR A 413 5.33 13.75 -9.61
N LEU A 414 5.40 12.55 -10.20
CA LEU A 414 4.21 11.87 -10.74
C LEU A 414 3.25 11.44 -9.63
N TYR A 415 3.75 10.85 -8.55
CA TYR A 415 2.91 10.49 -7.41
C TYR A 415 2.35 11.73 -6.71
N GLY A 416 3.11 12.82 -6.59
CA GLY A 416 2.59 14.07 -6.03
C GLY A 416 1.49 14.72 -6.86
N LYS A 417 1.50 14.54 -8.18
CA LYS A 417 0.48 15.09 -9.08
C LYS A 417 -0.77 14.20 -9.20
N TYR A 418 -0.60 12.88 -9.21
CA TYR A 418 -1.67 11.94 -9.57
C TYR A 418 -2.01 10.91 -8.49
N GLY A 419 -1.20 10.81 -7.42
CA GLY A 419 -1.45 9.93 -6.27
C GLY A 419 -1.64 8.47 -6.65
N LYS A 420 -2.64 7.85 -6.01
CA LYS A 420 -3.05 6.46 -6.22
C LYS A 420 -3.28 6.07 -7.68
N ASP A 421 -3.85 6.96 -8.50
CA ASP A 421 -4.16 6.65 -9.92
C ASP A 421 -2.91 6.32 -10.72
N TYR A 422 -1.78 6.99 -10.44
CA TYR A 422 -0.51 6.68 -11.05
C TYR A 422 -0.03 5.27 -10.69
N LEU A 423 -0.09 4.92 -9.39
CA LEU A 423 0.38 3.61 -8.91
C LEU A 423 -0.48 2.48 -9.45
N GLU A 424 -1.80 2.64 -9.49
CA GLU A 424 -2.72 1.65 -10.04
C GLU A 424 -2.57 1.47 -11.55
N ALA A 425 -2.40 2.57 -12.30
CA ALA A 425 -2.17 2.50 -13.74
C ALA A 425 -0.85 1.79 -14.07
N VAL A 426 0.24 2.11 -13.37
CA VAL A 426 1.53 1.43 -13.54
C VAL A 426 1.42 -0.06 -13.22
N HIS A 427 0.69 -0.42 -12.16
CA HIS A 427 0.45 -1.80 -11.79
C HIS A 427 -0.28 -2.57 -12.90
N LYS A 428 -1.37 -2.02 -13.44
CA LYS A 428 -2.15 -2.62 -14.55
C LYS A 428 -1.40 -2.71 -15.88
N ILE A 429 -0.51 -1.75 -16.15
CA ILE A 429 0.37 -1.81 -17.33
C ILE A 429 1.46 -2.89 -17.12
N GLY A 430 1.82 -3.14 -15.87
CA GLY A 430 2.97 -3.93 -15.46
C GLY A 430 4.21 -3.05 -15.36
N LEU A 431 4.88 -3.07 -14.20
CA LEU A 431 6.04 -2.22 -13.92
C LEU A 431 7.16 -2.36 -14.98
N GLU A 432 7.50 -3.59 -15.37
CA GLU A 432 8.54 -3.84 -16.38
C GLU A 432 8.21 -3.19 -17.73
N ASN A 433 6.94 -3.20 -18.11
CA ASN A 433 6.46 -2.57 -19.34
C ASN A 433 6.56 -1.05 -19.22
N TYR A 434 6.16 -0.46 -18.09
CA TYR A 434 6.25 0.98 -17.86
C TYR A 434 7.70 1.49 -17.76
N LEU A 435 8.63 0.68 -17.27
CA LEU A 435 10.05 1.03 -17.21
C LEU A 435 10.77 0.90 -18.57
N SER A 436 10.10 0.36 -19.59
CA SER A 436 10.64 0.34 -20.95
C SER A 436 10.72 1.74 -21.57
N ALA A 437 11.55 1.90 -22.61
CA ALA A 437 11.92 3.20 -23.19
C ALA A 437 10.71 4.05 -23.65
N ASP A 438 9.64 3.39 -24.09
CA ASP A 438 8.50 4.01 -24.77
C ASP A 438 7.72 4.98 -23.85
N TRP A 439 7.56 4.64 -22.57
CA TRP A 439 6.71 5.39 -21.62
C TRP A 439 7.38 6.62 -20.98
N SER A 440 8.61 6.93 -21.38
CA SER A 440 9.46 7.88 -20.64
C SER A 440 9.24 9.36 -21.02
N SER A 441 8.57 9.65 -22.14
CA SER A 441 8.64 10.95 -22.83
C SER A 441 7.35 11.78 -22.86
N THR A 442 6.23 11.32 -22.30
CA THR A 442 4.91 11.98 -22.49
C THR A 442 4.28 12.53 -21.20
N ASP A 443 3.67 13.72 -21.32
CA ASP A 443 2.78 14.31 -20.31
C ASP A 443 1.43 13.60 -20.32
N LEU A 444 1.40 12.42 -19.71
CA LEU A 444 0.19 11.62 -19.56
C LEU A 444 -0.67 12.14 -18.40
N ASP A 445 -1.98 12.21 -18.62
CA ASP A 445 -2.95 12.31 -17.54
C ASP A 445 -3.21 10.90 -16.97
N TRP A 446 -2.59 10.62 -15.83
CA TRP A 446 -2.68 9.31 -15.19
C TRP A 446 -4.05 9.00 -14.59
N VAL A 447 -4.83 10.02 -14.24
CA VAL A 447 -6.21 9.84 -13.76
C VAL A 447 -7.08 9.34 -14.91
N LEU A 448 -6.98 10.00 -16.07
CA LEU A 448 -7.72 9.58 -17.26
C LEU A 448 -7.27 8.20 -17.72
N LEU A 449 -5.96 7.94 -17.74
CA LEU A 449 -5.42 6.64 -18.13
C LEU A 449 -5.88 5.52 -17.20
N ASN A 450 -5.81 5.68 -15.87
CA ASN A 450 -6.25 4.65 -14.93
C ASN A 450 -7.75 4.31 -15.12
N ARG A 451 -8.57 5.34 -15.35
CA ARG A 451 -10.00 5.17 -15.65
C ARG A 451 -10.21 4.35 -16.93
N ARG A 452 -9.49 4.68 -18.00
CA ARG A 452 -9.56 3.93 -19.27
C ARG A 452 -9.05 2.49 -19.14
N LEU A 453 -8.01 2.28 -18.34
CA LEU A 453 -7.46 0.96 -18.05
C LEU A 453 -8.41 0.04 -17.26
N SER A 454 -9.44 0.58 -16.60
CA SER A 454 -10.44 -0.24 -15.88
C SER A 454 -11.23 -1.17 -16.81
N TYR A 455 -11.27 -0.88 -18.11
CA TYR A 455 -11.95 -1.70 -19.12
C TYR A 455 -11.05 -2.80 -19.71
N LEU A 456 -9.77 -2.84 -19.34
CA LEU A 456 -8.81 -3.83 -19.80
C LEU A 456 -8.44 -4.82 -18.69
N PRO A 457 -8.16 -6.09 -19.04
CA PRO A 457 -7.45 -6.97 -18.12
C PRO A 457 -6.01 -6.48 -17.90
N ASP A 458 -5.40 -6.96 -16.82
CA ASP A 458 -4.01 -6.66 -16.48
C ASP A 458 -3.06 -7.07 -17.63
N LEU A 459 -2.14 -6.17 -17.99
CA LEU A 459 -1.17 -6.34 -19.07
C LEU A 459 0.20 -6.82 -18.56
N LYS A 460 0.33 -7.07 -17.25
CA LYS A 460 1.54 -7.60 -16.63
C LYS A 460 2.05 -8.86 -17.36
N GLY A 461 3.32 -8.83 -17.75
CA GLY A 461 3.97 -9.92 -18.51
C GLY A 461 3.67 -9.94 -20.02
N ASN A 462 2.78 -9.08 -20.53
CA ASN A 462 2.48 -8.97 -21.96
C ASN A 462 3.04 -7.68 -22.58
N ARG A 463 4.35 -7.69 -22.83
CA ARG A 463 5.08 -6.53 -23.35
C ARG A 463 4.53 -6.00 -24.68
N THR A 464 4.08 -6.90 -25.56
CA THR A 464 3.56 -6.54 -26.89
C THR A 464 2.23 -5.80 -26.78
N ALA A 465 1.31 -6.26 -25.93
CA ALA A 465 0.05 -5.56 -25.69
C ALA A 465 0.27 -4.20 -25.01
N ALA A 466 1.20 -4.11 -24.06
CA ALA A 466 1.56 -2.84 -23.42
C ALA A 466 2.14 -1.82 -24.42
N LYS A 467 2.96 -2.27 -25.40
CA LYS A 467 3.39 -1.41 -26.52
C LYS A 467 2.21 -0.94 -27.37
N GLY A 468 1.25 -1.82 -27.64
CA GLY A 468 0.02 -1.47 -28.36
C GLY A 468 -0.79 -0.40 -27.65
N LEU A 469 -0.95 -0.55 -26.34
CA LEU A 469 -1.58 0.47 -25.49
C LEU A 469 -0.84 1.80 -25.55
N TRP A 470 0.49 1.79 -25.50
CA TRP A 470 1.30 3.00 -25.61
C TRP A 470 1.06 3.74 -26.93
N ILE A 471 0.93 3.00 -28.05
CA ILE A 471 0.61 3.57 -29.37
C ILE A 471 -0.76 4.26 -29.34
N LEU A 472 -1.78 3.63 -28.74
CA LEU A 472 -3.11 4.24 -28.60
C LEU A 472 -3.02 5.56 -27.82
N VAL A 473 -2.41 5.51 -26.63
CA VAL A 473 -2.33 6.65 -25.71
C VAL A 473 -1.54 7.80 -26.32
N SER A 474 -0.43 7.51 -27.04
CA SER A 474 0.41 8.53 -27.67
C SER A 474 -0.26 9.25 -28.84
N ASN A 475 -1.33 8.69 -29.39
CA ASN A 475 -2.10 9.24 -30.51
C ASN A 475 -3.52 9.69 -30.10
N ASP A 476 -3.77 9.86 -28.80
CA ASP A 476 -5.06 10.21 -28.20
C ASP A 476 -6.22 9.31 -28.66
N ALA A 477 -5.92 8.04 -28.91
CA ALA A 477 -6.94 7.04 -29.23
C ALA A 477 -7.58 6.50 -27.94
N PRO A 478 -8.92 6.30 -27.92
CA PRO A 478 -9.59 5.64 -26.81
C PRO A 478 -9.07 4.21 -26.63
N VAL A 479 -9.04 3.76 -25.38
CA VAL A 479 -8.54 2.42 -25.02
C VAL A 479 -9.70 1.43 -24.93
N GLU A 480 -10.91 1.95 -24.68
CA GLU A 480 -12.14 1.21 -24.52
C GLU A 480 -12.48 0.43 -25.80
N GLY A 481 -12.67 -0.90 -25.65
CA GLY A 481 -13.06 -1.79 -26.74
C GLY A 481 -11.92 -2.64 -27.32
N PHE A 482 -10.66 -2.28 -27.09
CA PHE A 482 -9.52 -3.10 -27.54
C PHE A 482 -9.26 -4.27 -26.60
N SER A 483 -9.04 -5.46 -27.14
CA SER A 483 -8.56 -6.62 -26.37
C SER A 483 -7.02 -6.64 -26.29
N PRO A 484 -6.39 -7.32 -25.32
CA PRO A 484 -4.93 -7.50 -25.31
C PRO A 484 -4.36 -8.10 -26.61
N ALA A 485 -5.13 -8.96 -27.28
CA ALA A 485 -4.74 -9.51 -28.58
C ALA A 485 -4.76 -8.43 -29.68
N SER A 486 -5.80 -7.59 -29.70
CA SER A 486 -5.90 -6.45 -30.62
C SER A 486 -4.75 -5.46 -30.39
N LEU A 487 -4.41 -5.17 -29.12
CA LEU A 487 -3.27 -4.33 -28.75
C LEU A 487 -1.93 -4.92 -29.24
N SER A 488 -1.70 -6.21 -29.05
CA SER A 488 -0.49 -6.87 -29.56
C SER A 488 -0.35 -6.76 -31.07
N ARG A 489 -1.47 -6.81 -31.81
CA ARG A 489 -1.48 -6.63 -33.28
C ARG A 489 -1.21 -5.19 -33.68
N ILE A 490 -1.76 -4.22 -32.95
CA ILE A 490 -1.46 -2.79 -33.14
C ILE A 490 0.05 -2.57 -32.97
N ALA A 491 0.66 -3.13 -31.92
CA ALA A 491 2.10 -3.03 -31.69
C ALA A 491 2.94 -3.63 -32.83
N ALA A 492 2.46 -4.69 -33.48
CA ALA A 492 3.14 -5.34 -34.60
C ALA A 492 2.95 -4.60 -35.94
N LYS A 493 1.89 -3.78 -36.06
CA LYS A 493 1.48 -3.10 -37.30
C LYS A 493 1.14 -1.62 -37.01
N GLU A 494 2.04 -0.92 -36.33
CA GLU A 494 1.88 0.46 -35.88
C GLU A 494 1.50 1.41 -37.01
N ASP A 495 2.22 1.37 -38.13
CA ASP A 495 1.94 2.21 -39.30
C ASP A 495 0.52 2.03 -39.84
N LEU A 496 0.04 0.78 -39.87
CA LEU A 496 -1.32 0.46 -40.32
C LEU A 496 -2.36 1.01 -39.35
N PHE A 497 -2.11 0.91 -38.04
CA PHE A 497 -2.99 1.49 -37.04
C PHE A 497 -3.09 3.01 -37.22
N LEU A 498 -1.97 3.71 -37.36
CA LEU A 498 -1.96 5.17 -37.54
C LEU A 498 -2.70 5.60 -38.80
N MET A 499 -2.54 4.87 -39.90
CA MET A 499 -3.29 5.12 -41.13
C MET A 499 -4.80 4.92 -40.93
N LEU A 500 -5.20 3.79 -40.32
CA LEU A 500 -6.62 3.49 -40.08
C LEU A 500 -7.24 4.49 -39.10
N TRP A 501 -6.53 4.86 -38.04
CA TRP A 501 -6.99 5.84 -37.05
C TRP A 501 -7.22 7.20 -37.71
N ARG A 502 -6.31 7.65 -38.58
CA ARG A 502 -6.48 8.91 -39.32
C ARG A 502 -7.71 8.93 -40.24
N ILE A 503 -8.09 7.77 -40.78
CA ILE A 503 -9.25 7.65 -41.68
C ILE A 503 -10.56 7.52 -40.88
N LEU A 504 -10.54 6.74 -39.80
CA LEU A 504 -11.75 6.29 -39.11
C LEU A 504 -12.06 7.05 -37.82
N ALA A 505 -11.12 7.83 -37.27
CA ALA A 505 -11.35 8.53 -36.00
C ALA A 505 -12.63 9.41 -36.08
N PRO A 506 -13.49 9.38 -35.05
CA PRO A 506 -13.33 8.71 -33.75
C PRO A 506 -13.96 7.30 -33.64
N ASP A 507 -14.24 6.58 -34.73
CA ASP A 507 -14.90 5.26 -34.71
C ASP A 507 -13.96 4.12 -34.26
N VAL A 508 -13.84 3.98 -32.93
CA VAL A 508 -12.98 2.99 -32.27
C VAL A 508 -13.41 1.55 -32.57
N GLN A 509 -14.71 1.27 -32.57
CA GLN A 509 -15.21 -0.09 -32.77
C GLN A 509 -14.86 -0.59 -34.17
N LYS A 510 -14.96 0.28 -35.16
CA LYS A 510 -14.58 -0.06 -36.53
C LYS A 510 -13.08 -0.29 -36.65
N VAL A 511 -12.24 0.56 -36.07
CA VAL A 511 -10.78 0.34 -36.04
C VAL A 511 -10.45 -0.99 -35.36
N GLU A 512 -11.00 -1.24 -34.18
CA GLU A 512 -10.74 -2.47 -33.43
C GLU A 512 -11.15 -3.72 -34.20
N SER A 513 -12.29 -3.68 -34.90
CA SER A 513 -12.75 -4.80 -35.72
C SER A 513 -11.75 -5.21 -36.81
N PHE A 514 -11.00 -4.26 -37.40
CA PHE A 514 -9.95 -4.56 -38.38
C PHE A 514 -8.79 -5.34 -37.73
N PHE A 515 -8.44 -5.00 -36.48
CA PHE A 515 -7.37 -5.66 -35.73
C PHE A 515 -7.80 -6.99 -35.10
N ARG A 516 -9.03 -7.48 -35.33
CA ARG A 516 -9.44 -8.82 -34.91
C ARG A 516 -9.01 -9.94 -35.86
N ASN A 517 -8.71 -9.63 -37.13
CA ASN A 517 -8.43 -10.63 -38.16
C ASN A 517 -7.18 -10.27 -38.97
N ASP A 518 -6.13 -11.08 -38.84
CA ASP A 518 -4.84 -10.85 -39.52
C ASP A 518 -4.96 -10.88 -41.05
N GLY A 519 -5.83 -11.74 -41.60
CA GLY A 519 -6.07 -11.80 -43.04
C GLY A 519 -6.73 -10.53 -43.58
N VAL A 520 -7.65 -9.94 -42.81
CA VAL A 520 -8.27 -8.66 -43.17
C VAL A 520 -7.25 -7.52 -43.13
N MET A 521 -6.39 -7.48 -42.11
CA MET A 521 -5.35 -6.45 -41.99
C MET A 521 -4.39 -6.46 -43.18
N GLU A 522 -3.95 -7.64 -43.64
CA GLU A 522 -3.03 -7.73 -44.78
C GLU A 522 -3.70 -7.27 -46.09
N LYS A 523 -4.98 -7.61 -46.31
CA LYS A 523 -5.73 -7.10 -47.47
C LYS A 523 -5.87 -5.59 -47.44
N VAL A 524 -6.21 -5.02 -46.28
CA VAL A 524 -6.37 -3.56 -46.10
C VAL A 524 -5.05 -2.86 -46.33
N ARG A 525 -3.95 -3.37 -45.74
CA ARG A 525 -2.61 -2.83 -45.94
C ARG A 525 -2.22 -2.85 -47.42
N PHE A 526 -2.33 -4.00 -48.07
CA PHE A 526 -2.02 -4.12 -49.50
C PHE A 526 -2.85 -3.15 -50.35
N SER A 527 -4.13 -2.98 -50.02
CA SER A 527 -5.03 -2.06 -50.73
C SER A 527 -4.64 -0.60 -50.54
N MET A 528 -4.26 -0.21 -49.32
CA MET A 528 -3.75 1.13 -49.01
C MET A 528 -2.42 1.42 -49.71
N ASP A 529 -1.52 0.44 -49.76
CA ASP A 529 -0.21 0.59 -50.40
C ASP A 529 -0.34 0.69 -51.93
N LYS A 530 -1.23 -0.12 -52.53
CA LYS A 530 -1.41 -0.19 -54.00
C LYS A 530 -2.36 0.86 -54.56
N TYR A 531 -3.40 1.24 -53.82
CA TYR A 531 -4.47 2.16 -54.25
C TYR A 531 -4.73 3.27 -53.21
N PRO A 532 -3.74 4.10 -52.88
CA PRO A 532 -3.83 5.07 -51.78
C PRO A 532 -4.91 6.15 -51.99
N SER A 533 -5.32 6.43 -53.24
CA SER A 533 -6.33 7.46 -53.56
C SER A 533 -7.77 7.01 -53.28
N VAL A 534 -8.04 5.71 -53.28
CA VAL A 534 -9.40 5.16 -53.19
C VAL A 534 -9.61 4.20 -52.02
N ALA A 535 -8.56 3.50 -51.58
CA ALA A 535 -8.66 2.59 -50.44
C ALA A 535 -9.20 3.26 -49.15
N PRO A 536 -8.84 4.53 -48.82
CA PRO A 536 -9.43 5.22 -47.67
C PRO A 536 -10.95 5.34 -47.74
N GLU A 537 -11.52 5.62 -48.91
CA GLU A 537 -12.97 5.75 -49.10
C GLU A 537 -13.69 4.42 -48.92
N PHE A 538 -13.07 3.32 -49.37
CA PHE A 538 -13.56 1.97 -49.14
C PHE A 538 -13.51 1.61 -47.65
N ILE A 539 -12.42 1.92 -46.95
CA ILE A 539 -12.28 1.69 -45.51
C ILE A 539 -13.30 2.52 -44.72
N LEU A 540 -13.50 3.79 -45.09
CA LEU A 540 -14.46 4.68 -44.46
C LEU A 540 -15.90 4.21 -44.68
N SER A 541 -16.24 3.77 -45.89
CA SER A 541 -17.61 3.43 -46.27
C SER A 541 -18.01 1.99 -45.94
N LEU A 542 -17.04 1.06 -45.86
CA LEU A 542 -17.30 -0.38 -45.70
C LEU A 542 -16.76 -0.91 -44.37
N GLY A 543 -17.48 -1.87 -43.78
CA GLY A 543 -17.05 -2.56 -42.56
C GLY A 543 -16.15 -3.75 -42.83
N VAL A 544 -15.66 -4.39 -41.77
CA VAL A 544 -14.78 -5.58 -41.83
C VAL A 544 -15.42 -6.75 -42.57
N GLU A 545 -16.74 -6.87 -42.53
CA GLU A 545 -17.48 -7.91 -43.26
C GLU A 545 -17.08 -7.92 -44.74
N PHE A 546 -17.03 -6.76 -45.40
CA PHE A 546 -16.61 -6.64 -46.80
C PHE A 546 -15.22 -7.23 -47.02
N TRP A 547 -14.24 -6.83 -46.20
CA TRP A 547 -12.85 -7.26 -46.35
C TRP A 547 -12.65 -8.74 -46.03
N SER A 548 -13.50 -9.30 -45.18
CA SER A 548 -13.48 -10.71 -44.82
C SER A 548 -14.16 -11.62 -45.86
N THR A 549 -15.27 -11.17 -46.46
CA THR A 549 -16.09 -11.97 -47.36
C THR A 549 -15.54 -12.02 -48.79
N TRP A 550 -15.01 -10.91 -49.29
CA TRP A 550 -14.60 -10.81 -50.69
C TRP A 550 -13.16 -11.32 -50.90
N SER A 551 -12.92 -11.96 -52.06
CA SER A 551 -11.59 -12.45 -52.43
C SER A 551 -10.63 -11.30 -52.76
N ASP A 552 -9.33 -11.51 -52.65
CA ASP A 552 -8.31 -10.48 -52.92
C ASP A 552 -8.40 -9.96 -54.35
N ARG A 553 -8.73 -10.84 -55.29
CA ARG A 553 -8.94 -10.49 -56.71
C ARG A 553 -10.15 -9.57 -56.90
N ASP A 554 -11.24 -9.86 -56.21
CA ASP A 554 -12.47 -9.08 -56.33
C ASP A 554 -12.33 -7.71 -55.64
N ILE A 555 -11.68 -7.67 -54.48
CA ILE A 555 -11.32 -6.41 -53.80
C ILE A 555 -10.44 -5.56 -54.71
N GLY A 556 -9.40 -6.15 -55.32
CA GLY A 556 -8.55 -5.45 -56.29
C GLY A 556 -9.33 -4.91 -57.48
N SER A 557 -10.25 -5.71 -58.03
CA SER A 557 -11.14 -5.27 -59.13
C SER A 557 -12.02 -4.09 -58.71
N LEU A 558 -12.61 -4.13 -57.50
CA LEU A 558 -13.44 -3.04 -56.97
C LEU A 558 -12.65 -1.75 -56.71
N LEU A 559 -11.40 -1.86 -56.27
CA LEU A 559 -10.53 -0.69 -56.08
C LEU A 559 -10.14 -0.07 -57.42
N GLU A 560 -9.86 -0.87 -58.45
CA GLU A 560 -9.59 -0.39 -59.81
C GLU A 560 -10.84 0.28 -60.43
N ILE A 561 -12.02 -0.28 -60.21
CA ILE A 561 -13.30 0.37 -60.55
C ILE A 561 -13.43 1.71 -59.81
N GLY A 562 -13.04 1.77 -58.54
CA GLY A 562 -13.00 2.99 -57.74
C GLY A 562 -12.07 4.06 -58.35
N GLU A 563 -10.85 3.68 -58.74
CA GLU A 563 -9.89 4.58 -59.40
C GLU A 563 -10.46 5.15 -60.71
N TYR A 564 -11.12 4.30 -61.52
CA TYR A 564 -11.80 4.75 -62.73
C TYR A 564 -12.92 5.76 -62.41
N ARG A 565 -13.72 5.49 -61.38
CA ARG A 565 -14.80 6.38 -60.93
C ARG A 565 -14.27 7.72 -60.43
N LEU A 566 -13.18 7.72 -59.68
CA LEU A 566 -12.49 8.92 -59.24
C LEU A 566 -11.99 9.74 -60.44
N LYS A 567 -11.33 9.11 -61.42
CA LYS A 567 -10.90 9.76 -62.68
C LYS A 567 -12.08 10.32 -63.49
N SER A 568 -13.25 9.68 -63.38
CA SER A 568 -14.49 10.10 -64.04
C SER A 568 -15.23 11.23 -63.32
N GLY A 569 -14.67 11.76 -62.22
CA GLY A 569 -15.19 12.92 -61.50
C GLY A 569 -16.09 12.59 -60.29
N LEU A 570 -16.24 11.31 -59.93
CA LEU A 570 -16.93 10.94 -58.68
C LEU A 570 -16.01 11.16 -57.47
N SER A 571 -16.59 11.44 -56.30
CA SER A 571 -15.83 11.72 -55.08
C SER A 571 -16.47 11.10 -53.84
N GLY A 572 -15.67 10.93 -52.78
CA GLY A 572 -16.14 10.40 -51.49
C GLY A 572 -16.84 9.04 -51.61
N LYS A 573 -18.02 8.93 -50.99
CA LYS A 573 -18.80 7.68 -50.96
C LYS A 573 -19.26 7.19 -52.33
N ASP A 574 -19.38 8.05 -53.33
CA ASP A 574 -19.86 7.68 -54.67
C ASP A 574 -18.81 6.86 -55.46
N ILE A 575 -17.55 6.93 -55.05
CA ILE A 575 -16.47 6.08 -55.55
C ILE A 575 -16.74 4.62 -55.19
N VAL A 576 -17.31 4.38 -53.99
CA VAL A 576 -17.55 3.04 -53.45
C VAL A 576 -18.79 2.43 -54.09
N VAL A 577 -18.66 1.21 -54.59
CA VAL A 577 -19.77 0.51 -55.25
C VAL A 577 -20.81 0.07 -54.21
N SER A 578 -22.09 0.35 -54.49
CA SER A 578 -23.24 -0.12 -53.72
C SER A 578 -23.22 -1.65 -53.59
N LEU A 579 -23.74 -2.20 -52.49
CA LEU A 579 -23.72 -3.64 -52.26
C LEU A 579 -24.37 -4.43 -53.41
N GLU A 580 -25.47 -3.92 -53.96
CA GLU A 580 -26.24 -4.54 -55.03
C GLU A 580 -25.50 -4.62 -56.36
N ASP A 581 -24.65 -3.64 -56.68
CA ASP A 581 -24.00 -3.55 -57.99
C ASP A 581 -22.59 -4.16 -58.01
N ARG A 582 -22.01 -4.54 -56.86
CA ARG A 582 -20.61 -5.03 -56.75
C ARG A 582 -20.33 -6.21 -57.67
N ALA A 583 -21.14 -7.26 -57.58
CA ALA A 583 -20.92 -8.49 -58.34
C ALA A 583 -21.00 -8.24 -59.86
N SER A 584 -22.03 -7.50 -60.30
CA SER A 584 -22.21 -7.15 -61.71
C SER A 584 -21.08 -6.26 -62.24
N LEU A 585 -20.64 -5.28 -61.45
CA LEU A 585 -19.55 -4.39 -61.86
C LEU A 585 -18.20 -5.11 -61.92
N ILE A 586 -17.94 -6.06 -61.01
CA ILE A 586 -16.76 -6.92 -61.10
C ILE A 586 -16.81 -7.74 -62.38
N GLU A 587 -17.94 -8.37 -62.70
CA GLU A 587 -18.08 -9.15 -63.93
C GLU A 587 -17.85 -8.28 -65.17
N VAL A 588 -18.44 -7.09 -65.21
CA VAL A 588 -18.27 -6.12 -66.30
C VAL A 588 -16.81 -5.72 -66.46
N TYR A 589 -16.14 -5.36 -65.37
CA TYR A 589 -14.74 -4.96 -65.39
C TYR A 589 -13.82 -6.10 -65.82
N GLN A 590 -14.01 -7.30 -65.27
CA GLN A 590 -13.18 -8.46 -65.63
C GLN A 590 -13.39 -8.90 -67.09
N LYS A 591 -14.57 -8.66 -67.66
CA LYS A 591 -14.91 -9.05 -69.03
C LYS A 591 -14.48 -8.01 -70.08
N ALA A 592 -14.52 -6.72 -69.76
CA ALA A 592 -14.34 -5.65 -70.75
C ALA A 592 -13.55 -4.42 -70.26
N GLY A 593 -12.93 -4.47 -69.08
CA GLY A 593 -12.08 -3.40 -68.54
C GLY A 593 -12.79 -2.07 -68.32
N GLU A 594 -12.04 -0.97 -68.38
CA GLU A 594 -12.56 0.40 -68.22
C GLU A 594 -13.63 0.76 -69.27
N ASP A 595 -13.50 0.26 -70.50
CA ASP A 595 -14.47 0.46 -71.58
C ASP A 595 -15.86 -0.12 -71.23
N GLY A 596 -15.89 -1.27 -70.54
CA GLY A 596 -17.11 -1.87 -70.03
C GLY A 596 -17.74 -1.05 -68.89
N LEU A 597 -16.91 -0.49 -68.01
CA LEU A 597 -17.37 0.40 -66.93
C LEU A 597 -17.96 1.70 -67.48
N GLU A 598 -17.41 2.22 -68.58
CA GLU A 598 -17.94 3.40 -69.23
C GLU A 598 -19.37 3.16 -69.75
N LEU A 599 -19.60 2.02 -70.42
CA LEU A 599 -20.94 1.61 -70.85
C LEU A 599 -21.89 1.45 -69.66
N TRP A 600 -21.43 0.82 -68.58
CA TRP A 600 -22.22 0.69 -67.36
C TRP A 600 -22.62 2.05 -66.80
N HIS A 601 -21.67 2.99 -66.70
CA HIS A 601 -21.96 4.33 -66.17
C HIS A 601 -22.96 5.09 -67.06
N ILE A 602 -22.82 4.99 -68.39
CA ILE A 602 -23.74 5.63 -69.34
C ILE A 602 -25.16 5.09 -69.21
N TYR A 603 -25.33 3.77 -69.15
CA TYR A 603 -26.64 3.13 -69.20
C TYR A 603 -27.30 2.95 -67.85
N VAL A 604 -26.55 2.86 -66.75
CA VAL A 604 -27.11 2.62 -65.41
C VAL A 604 -27.23 3.90 -64.58
N VAL A 605 -26.25 4.81 -64.62
CA VAL A 605 -26.26 6.01 -63.76
C VAL A 605 -27.21 7.10 -64.30
N LYS A 606 -27.59 7.05 -65.58
CA LYS A 606 -28.59 7.97 -66.19
C LYS A 606 -30.07 7.55 -65.99
N GLY A 607 -30.41 6.90 -64.87
CA GLY A 607 -31.77 6.85 -64.33
C GLY A 607 -32.75 5.81 -64.91
N SER A 608 -32.28 4.67 -65.43
CA SER A 608 -33.11 3.68 -66.15
C SER A 608 -33.38 2.35 -65.41
N GLY A 609 -33.03 2.22 -64.12
CA GLY A 609 -33.35 1.04 -63.31
C GLY A 609 -32.85 -0.29 -63.90
N GLU A 610 -33.66 -1.36 -63.83
CA GLU A 610 -33.30 -2.69 -64.38
C GLU A 610 -33.09 -2.70 -65.90
N ILE A 611 -33.82 -1.83 -66.63
CA ILE A 611 -33.67 -1.70 -68.09
C ILE A 611 -32.27 -1.20 -68.43
N GLY A 612 -31.77 -0.20 -67.68
CA GLY A 612 -30.41 0.30 -67.80
C GLY A 612 -29.36 -0.76 -67.51
N ARG A 613 -29.54 -1.58 -66.47
CA ARG A 613 -28.64 -2.70 -66.14
C ARG A 613 -28.60 -3.73 -67.27
N SER A 614 -29.74 -4.08 -67.86
CA SER A 614 -29.80 -5.01 -69.00
C SER A 614 -29.12 -4.43 -70.25
N GLU A 615 -29.36 -3.16 -70.57
CA GLU A 615 -28.71 -2.45 -71.68
C GLU A 615 -27.18 -2.42 -71.50
N ALA A 616 -26.70 -2.12 -70.29
CA ALA A 616 -25.28 -2.14 -69.97
C ALA A 616 -24.64 -3.52 -70.17
N LEU A 617 -25.23 -4.58 -69.61
CA LEU A 617 -24.70 -5.95 -69.73
C LEU A 617 -24.67 -6.43 -71.19
N ASN A 618 -25.70 -6.09 -71.96
CA ASN A 618 -25.77 -6.38 -73.39
C ASN A 618 -24.67 -5.63 -74.17
N GLY A 619 -24.44 -4.36 -73.86
CA GLY A 619 -23.35 -3.57 -74.43
C GLY A 619 -21.99 -4.16 -74.13
N VAL A 620 -21.75 -4.57 -72.88
CA VAL A 620 -20.51 -5.22 -72.44
C VAL A 620 -20.30 -6.57 -73.14
N ALA A 621 -21.36 -7.36 -73.35
CA ALA A 621 -21.29 -8.62 -74.08
C ALA A 621 -20.92 -8.41 -75.57
N LEU A 622 -21.44 -7.36 -76.20
CA LEU A 622 -21.09 -6.98 -77.58
C LEU A 622 -19.66 -6.43 -77.66
N LEU A 623 -19.25 -5.60 -76.70
CA LEU A 623 -17.89 -5.09 -76.60
C LEU A 623 -16.87 -6.24 -76.49
N ALA A 624 -17.14 -7.24 -75.64
CA ALA A 624 -16.32 -8.45 -75.51
C ALA A 624 -16.24 -9.28 -76.81
N LYS A 625 -17.23 -9.17 -77.69
CA LYS A 625 -17.23 -9.78 -79.04
C LYS A 625 -16.53 -8.91 -80.11
N GLY A 626 -15.98 -7.76 -79.71
CA GLY A 626 -15.18 -6.85 -80.53
C GLY A 626 -15.97 -5.75 -81.26
N TYR A 627 -17.21 -5.47 -80.84
CA TYR A 627 -17.94 -4.31 -81.35
C TYR A 627 -17.31 -3.00 -80.83
N PRO A 628 -17.22 -1.93 -81.65
CA PRO A 628 -16.54 -0.70 -81.28
C PRO A 628 -17.27 0.08 -80.18
N LEU A 629 -16.56 0.41 -79.09
CA LEU A 629 -17.09 1.11 -77.91
C LEU A 629 -17.85 2.40 -78.26
N LYS A 630 -17.28 3.25 -79.12
CA LYS A 630 -17.86 4.55 -79.49
C LYS A 630 -19.31 4.42 -79.99
N ASP A 631 -19.59 3.38 -80.75
CA ASP A 631 -20.91 3.15 -81.35
C ASP A 631 -21.87 2.49 -80.33
N LEU A 632 -21.35 1.81 -79.30
CA LEU A 632 -22.13 1.19 -78.23
C LEU A 632 -22.56 2.18 -77.13
N LYS A 633 -21.98 3.39 -77.06
CA LYS A 633 -22.37 4.45 -76.11
C LYS A 633 -23.74 5.05 -76.43
N GLU A 634 -24.19 4.94 -77.67
CA GLU A 634 -25.48 5.46 -78.13
C GLU A 634 -26.53 4.34 -78.14
N LYS A 635 -27.74 4.63 -77.63
CA LYS A 635 -28.84 3.64 -77.56
C LYS A 635 -29.16 3.01 -78.91
N ASP A 636 -29.21 3.81 -79.97
CA ASP A 636 -29.52 3.32 -81.32
C ASP A 636 -28.43 2.40 -81.86
N GLY A 637 -27.16 2.68 -81.54
CA GLY A 637 -26.02 1.84 -81.91
C GLY A 637 -26.02 0.51 -81.15
N LEU A 638 -26.35 0.54 -79.86
CA LEU A 638 -26.48 -0.67 -79.02
C LEU A 638 -27.61 -1.59 -79.52
N HIS A 639 -28.81 -1.05 -79.76
CA HIS A 639 -29.94 -1.85 -80.24
C HIS A 639 -29.70 -2.42 -81.63
N PHE A 640 -29.04 -1.66 -82.51
CA PHE A 640 -28.66 -2.15 -83.83
C PHE A 640 -27.64 -3.29 -83.75
N ALA A 641 -26.62 -3.16 -82.89
CA ALA A 641 -25.64 -4.22 -82.65
C ALA A 641 -26.31 -5.49 -82.10
N LEU A 642 -27.25 -5.36 -81.15
CA LEU A 642 -28.03 -6.48 -80.62
C LEU A 642 -28.89 -7.17 -81.69
N TRP A 643 -29.47 -6.40 -82.61
CA TRP A 643 -30.22 -6.96 -83.73
C TRP A 643 -29.31 -7.71 -84.70
N CYS A 644 -28.17 -7.14 -85.06
CA CYS A 644 -27.19 -7.77 -85.94
C CYS A 644 -26.63 -9.07 -85.37
N GLU A 645 -26.46 -9.16 -84.05
CA GLU A 645 -25.97 -10.36 -83.37
C GLU A 645 -26.92 -11.56 -83.48
N ARG A 646 -28.20 -11.34 -83.84
CA ARG A 646 -29.14 -12.42 -84.16
C ARG A 646 -28.85 -13.10 -85.50
N ILE A 647 -27.99 -12.52 -86.34
CA ILE A 647 -27.58 -13.09 -87.63
C ILE A 647 -26.33 -13.97 -87.38
N PRO A 648 -26.44 -15.30 -87.52
CA PRO A 648 -25.33 -16.21 -87.22
C PRO A 648 -24.09 -15.89 -88.07
N PHE A 649 -22.91 -15.98 -87.44
CA PHE A 649 -21.57 -15.89 -88.05
C PHE A 649 -21.15 -14.54 -88.68
N ILE A 650 -22.07 -13.69 -89.15
CA ILE A 650 -21.75 -12.44 -89.87
C ILE A 650 -22.25 -11.16 -89.18
N GLY A 651 -22.94 -11.26 -88.03
CA GLY A 651 -23.57 -10.12 -87.35
C GLY A 651 -22.66 -8.90 -87.16
N ARG A 652 -21.43 -9.10 -86.68
CA ARG A 652 -20.44 -8.01 -86.49
C ARG A 652 -20.04 -7.33 -87.80
N TYR A 653 -19.87 -8.11 -88.87
CA TYR A 653 -19.52 -7.57 -90.18
C TYR A 653 -20.65 -6.72 -90.76
N VAL A 654 -21.88 -7.20 -90.64
CA VAL A 654 -23.09 -6.48 -91.04
C VAL A 654 -23.22 -5.16 -90.27
N PHE A 655 -22.97 -5.18 -88.96
CA PHE A 655 -22.98 -3.97 -88.14
C PHE A 655 -21.94 -2.95 -88.62
N LEU A 656 -20.68 -3.37 -88.81
CA LEU A 656 -19.60 -2.47 -89.24
C LEU A 656 -19.85 -1.83 -90.61
N MET A 657 -20.49 -2.54 -91.54
CA MET A 657 -20.82 -2.04 -92.87
C MET A 657 -21.98 -1.03 -92.86
N LEU A 658 -22.90 -1.13 -91.91
CA LEU A 658 -24.16 -0.37 -91.94
C LEU A 658 -24.29 0.67 -90.83
N LYS A 659 -23.35 0.73 -89.88
CA LYS A 659 -23.39 1.67 -88.75
C LYS A 659 -23.43 3.15 -89.14
N GLY A 660 -22.92 3.53 -90.31
CA GLY A 660 -22.95 4.92 -90.79
C GLY A 660 -24.29 5.38 -91.39
N LEU A 661 -25.27 4.49 -91.55
CA LEU A 661 -26.56 4.77 -92.16
C LEU A 661 -27.63 5.07 -91.11
N GLY A 662 -28.65 5.88 -91.41
CA GLY A 662 -29.81 6.08 -90.53
C GLY A 662 -30.68 4.82 -90.38
N TRP A 663 -31.57 4.80 -89.39
CA TRP A 663 -32.39 3.62 -89.07
C TRP A 663 -33.19 3.10 -90.28
N ILE A 664 -33.84 3.99 -91.04
CA ILE A 664 -34.67 3.62 -92.21
C ILE A 664 -33.84 2.96 -93.33
N PRO A 665 -32.72 3.56 -93.82
CA PRO A 665 -31.85 2.92 -94.79
C PRO A 665 -31.30 1.55 -94.37
N ARG A 666 -30.97 1.36 -93.08
CA ARG A 666 -30.46 0.07 -92.57
C ARG A 666 -31.47 -1.05 -92.80
N PHE A 667 -32.74 -0.84 -92.45
CA PHE A 667 -33.80 -1.83 -92.63
C PHE A 667 -34.10 -2.12 -94.11
N ILE A 668 -34.06 -1.09 -94.96
CA ILE A 668 -34.27 -1.26 -96.41
C ILE A 668 -33.18 -2.16 -97.01
N ILE A 669 -31.91 -1.98 -96.63
CA ILE A 669 -30.81 -2.83 -97.14
C ILE A 669 -30.88 -4.23 -96.55
N LEU A 670 -31.16 -4.36 -95.25
CA LEU A 670 -31.16 -5.65 -94.55
C LEU A 670 -32.35 -6.56 -94.92
N LEU A 671 -33.54 -6.00 -95.18
CA LEU A 671 -34.72 -6.77 -95.61
C LEU A 671 -34.86 -6.77 -97.15
N GLY A 672 -34.57 -5.64 -97.81
CA GLY A 672 -34.79 -5.48 -99.24
C GLY A 672 -33.79 -6.25 -100.10
N LEU A 673 -32.57 -6.47 -99.63
CA LEU A 673 -31.54 -7.19 -100.39
C LEU A 673 -31.78 -8.72 -100.41
N PRO A 674 -32.13 -9.42 -99.30
CA PRO A 674 -32.54 -10.82 -99.35
C PRO A 674 -33.91 -11.02 -100.02
N ILE A 675 -34.87 -10.10 -99.89
CA ILE A 675 -36.13 -10.15 -100.65
C ILE A 675 -35.84 -9.96 -102.15
N GLY A 676 -34.96 -9.03 -102.52
CA GLY A 676 -34.54 -8.79 -103.89
C GLY A 676 -33.78 -9.97 -104.51
N ILE A 677 -32.85 -10.57 -103.77
CA ILE A 677 -32.13 -11.79 -104.18
C ILE A 677 -33.08 -12.99 -104.24
N GLY A 678 -33.99 -13.14 -103.28
CA GLY A 678 -35.02 -14.17 -103.26
C GLY A 678 -35.97 -14.06 -104.46
N LEU A 679 -36.44 -12.86 -104.77
CA LEU A 679 -37.24 -12.57 -105.98
C LEU A 679 -36.43 -12.81 -107.26
N TYR A 680 -35.14 -12.45 -107.29
CA TYR A 680 -34.25 -12.69 -108.42
C TYR A 680 -34.01 -14.19 -108.65
N LEU A 681 -33.68 -14.95 -107.60
CA LEU A 681 -33.51 -16.41 -107.65
C LEU A 681 -34.83 -17.11 -107.99
N TRP A 682 -35.95 -16.67 -107.41
CA TRP A 682 -37.29 -17.16 -107.74
C TRP A 682 -37.60 -16.93 -109.23
N ASN A 683 -37.36 -15.72 -109.74
CA ASN A 683 -37.54 -15.42 -111.17
C ASN A 683 -36.59 -16.22 -112.07
N ARG A 684 -35.35 -16.45 -111.64
CA ARG A 684 -34.36 -17.23 -112.39
C ARG A 684 -34.67 -18.73 -112.41
N ILE A 685 -35.14 -19.30 -111.30
CA ILE A 685 -35.66 -20.67 -111.22
C ILE A 685 -36.93 -20.81 -112.08
N ARG A 686 -37.80 -19.80 -112.09
CA ARG A 686 -38.99 -19.75 -112.96
C ARG A 686 -38.63 -19.66 -114.45
N TYR A 687 -37.55 -18.95 -114.79
CA TYR A 687 -37.02 -18.88 -116.16
C TYR A 687 -36.42 -20.21 -116.63
N LEU A 688 -35.75 -20.96 -115.75
CA LEU A 688 -35.17 -22.27 -116.05
C LEU A 688 -36.22 -23.40 -116.18
N LYS A 689 -37.46 -23.19 -115.73
CA LYS A 689 -38.59 -24.15 -115.88
C LYS A 689 -39.45 -23.95 -117.14
N ARG A 690 -39.06 -23.10 -118.10
CA ARG A 690 -39.77 -22.99 -119.40
C ARG A 690 -39.31 -24.10 -120.37
N PRO A 691 -40.20 -24.98 -120.86
CA PRO A 691 -39.83 -26.02 -121.84
C PRO A 691 -39.55 -25.42 -123.23
N PRO A 692 -38.67 -26.05 -124.04
CA PRO A 692 -38.26 -25.53 -125.35
C PRO A 692 -39.39 -25.63 -126.39
N ALA A 693 -39.51 -24.60 -127.23
CA ALA A 693 -40.51 -24.52 -128.29
C ALA A 693 -40.22 -25.52 -129.41
N VAL A 694 -41.20 -26.39 -129.69
CA VAL A 694 -41.25 -27.34 -130.80
C VAL A 694 -41.64 -26.61 -132.09
N LYS A 695 -40.87 -26.77 -133.18
CA LYS A 695 -41.30 -26.43 -134.55
C LYS A 695 -41.63 -27.72 -135.30
N VAL A 696 -42.90 -27.86 -135.70
CA VAL A 696 -43.44 -28.96 -136.51
C VAL A 696 -43.32 -28.59 -138.00
N VAL A 697 -42.94 -29.59 -138.80
CA VAL A 697 -42.81 -29.60 -140.26
C VAL A 697 -44.18 -29.80 -140.90
N GLU A 698 -44.47 -29.11 -142.01
CA GLU A 698 -45.54 -29.49 -142.95
C GLU A 698 -44.95 -29.71 -144.35
N VAL A 699 -45.33 -30.84 -144.95
CA VAL A 699 -44.93 -31.35 -146.27
C VAL A 699 -46.18 -31.38 -147.16
N GLU A 700 -46.13 -30.77 -148.34
CA GLU A 700 -46.97 -31.09 -149.52
C GLU A 700 -46.09 -30.94 -150.77
N LYS A 701 -45.80 -32.02 -151.53
CA LYS A 701 -46.52 -32.50 -152.74
C LYS A 701 -46.64 -31.43 -153.86
N LYS A 702 -46.43 -31.69 -155.15
CA LYS A 702 -45.90 -32.79 -155.98
C LYS A 702 -45.93 -32.29 -157.46
N GLU A 703 -45.22 -33.00 -158.35
CA GLU A 703 -45.32 -33.08 -159.85
C GLU A 703 -44.49 -32.12 -160.71
N LYS A 704 -43.39 -32.61 -161.30
CA LYS A 704 -43.32 -33.43 -162.53
C LYS A 704 -41.99 -34.16 -162.62
#